data_AF-A0A7C1S3L6-F1
#
_entry.id   AF-A0A7C1S3L6-F1
#
_cell.length_a   1.000
_cell.length_b   1.000
_cell.length_c   1.000
_cell.angle_alpha   90.00
_cell.angle_beta   90.00
_cell.angle_gamma   90.00
#
_symmetry.space_group_name_H-M   'P 1'
#
loop_
_entity.id
_entity.type
_entity.pdbx_description
1 polymer ?
#
loop_
_entity_poly.entity_id
_entity_poly.type
_entity_poly.pdbx_seq_one_letter_code
_entity_poly.pdbx_strand_id
1 'polypeptide(L)'
;MKNIAVAFLFIFVICSCASLGQQSYSNHKVREGETISAIANKYNITVYELYRLNPEARDGLYPGLVLVLPGSKAAMAQKEKESRRKEQEFKTHTVEQGETIYSLAKMYGVSEETIKRYNEQLNTAELRTGEEIKIPVNNGKMTSETQKPTKTNRKHVVKPKETIYGLASMYGITIEELMELNPDMPDNLPIGTILNVPDKSYTADAKMDDAKFGYYEVKQGDTFYSLTRRWSMTDEELIKLNPALEDGLQQGMILKLPKNSILAGEELDGSGAQDLTQNLTDFSEKNVAVLLPFSTNSPADSLKGMLARNGLSRIALDFYSGALMAVDSAKALGLSTNLYIYDTQYVRGQDAVNTSMVNEILDRDDFSDMDVVIGPLLGQNVTEVSNKLKRKGIPVVSPLTPRLEMKSNLFQSRPNDNMLRDHMLDYIDVSGRDKNIIVIADAKNQEIKNRILNLYPDAKILDPQSGDSGYYLNPEDILKRLDKERENWVILETNDIPLISNTVTKASTLVADHKISLMTTSKGDAYDSEDISNMTLMRLGFQFPSIDKQGNLDGALSNFAANYRKKYGVAPNNYAIRGFDLTLDTLLRLASAEDLYASANSGVETHYLENKFNYMKAAQDGFYNKAVYILKYGPDLILEEVEVPTQVIDKTETDTFKD
;
A
#
# COMPACT_ATOMS: atom_id res chain seq x y z
N MET A 1 -39.98 -48.90 39.58
CA MET A 1 -40.50 -48.06 40.68
C MET A 1 -39.34 -47.35 41.35
N LYS A 2 -39.44 -46.02 41.48
CA LYS A 2 -38.72 -45.10 42.41
C LYS A 2 -37.19 -44.99 42.23
N ASN A 3 -36.68 -43.86 41.71
CA ASN A 3 -36.44 -42.56 42.38
C ASN A 3 -35.54 -42.64 43.60
N ILE A 4 -34.28 -42.19 43.47
CA ILE A 4 -33.57 -41.47 44.54
C ILE A 4 -32.78 -40.33 43.89
N ALA A 5 -33.25 -39.11 44.11
CA ALA A 5 -32.51 -37.88 43.93
C ALA A 5 -31.78 -37.57 45.25
N VAL A 6 -30.51 -37.19 45.18
CA VAL A 6 -29.78 -36.59 46.30
C VAL A 6 -29.46 -35.16 45.94
N ALA A 7 -30.12 -34.25 46.65
CA ALA A 7 -29.88 -32.82 46.66
C ALA A 7 -28.63 -32.52 47.48
N PHE A 8 -27.83 -31.55 47.04
CA PHE A 8 -26.98 -30.78 47.95
C PHE A 8 -27.24 -29.29 47.79
N LEU A 9 -27.43 -28.70 48.95
CA LEU A 9 -28.00 -27.40 49.30
C LEU A 9 -26.96 -26.29 49.06
N PHE A 10 -27.28 -25.29 48.25
CA PHE A 10 -26.52 -24.05 48.16
C PHE A 10 -27.02 -23.05 49.23
N ILE A 11 -26.10 -22.57 50.07
CA ILE A 11 -26.32 -21.50 51.04
C ILE A 11 -26.41 -20.17 50.29
N PHE A 12 -27.52 -19.47 50.48
CA PHE A 12 -27.76 -18.11 50.02
C PHE A 12 -27.32 -17.13 51.11
N VAL A 13 -26.40 -16.21 50.79
CA VAL A 13 -26.28 -14.94 51.52
C VAL A 13 -26.36 -13.81 50.50
N ILE A 14 -27.30 -12.93 50.81
CA ILE A 14 -27.85 -11.83 50.02
C ILE A 14 -26.84 -10.69 49.93
N CYS A 15 -26.60 -10.20 48.72
CA CYS A 15 -26.03 -8.87 48.48
C CYS A 15 -26.94 -8.12 47.51
N SER A 16 -27.70 -7.18 48.08
CA SER A 16 -28.20 -5.92 47.50
C SER A 16 -28.79 -5.92 46.08
N CYS A 17 -30.11 -5.79 46.00
CA CYS A 17 -30.84 -5.41 44.80
C CYS A 17 -30.38 -4.03 44.26
N ALA A 18 -29.69 -4.04 43.11
CA ALA A 18 -29.87 -3.02 42.09
C ALA A 18 -30.75 -3.64 41.00
N SER A 19 -31.83 -2.96 40.60
CA SER A 19 -32.66 -3.40 39.47
C SER A 19 -31.85 -3.28 38.17
N LEU A 20 -31.19 -4.36 37.77
CA LEU A 20 -30.61 -4.48 36.43
C LEU A 20 -31.76 -4.62 35.44
N GLY A 21 -31.93 -3.61 34.58
CA GLY A 21 -32.95 -3.59 33.53
C GLY A 21 -32.81 -4.80 32.61
N GLN A 22 -33.90 -5.54 32.45
CA GLN A 22 -33.96 -6.68 31.53
C GLN A 22 -33.93 -6.16 30.09
N GLN A 23 -32.79 -6.29 29.40
CA GLN A 23 -32.67 -5.97 27.97
C GLN A 23 -33.46 -6.98 27.13
N SER A 24 -34.42 -6.50 26.33
CA SER A 24 -35.11 -7.29 25.31
C SER A 24 -34.24 -7.42 24.07
N TYR A 25 -34.22 -8.59 23.42
CA TYR A 25 -33.47 -8.87 22.19
C TYR A 25 -34.44 -9.11 21.01
N SER A 26 -33.98 -8.80 19.79
CA SER A 26 -34.66 -9.05 18.51
C SER A 26 -33.74 -9.83 17.57
N ASN A 27 -34.25 -10.42 16.48
CA ASN A 27 -33.46 -11.22 15.55
C ASN A 27 -33.53 -10.68 14.11
N HIS A 28 -32.43 -10.75 13.37
CA HIS A 28 -32.34 -10.41 11.95
C HIS A 28 -31.72 -11.56 11.15
N LYS A 29 -32.46 -12.07 10.16
CA LYS A 29 -31.97 -13.10 9.24
C LYS A 29 -31.30 -12.45 8.02
N VAL A 30 -30.01 -12.71 7.85
CA VAL A 30 -29.12 -12.18 6.81
C VAL A 30 -29.61 -12.62 5.43
N ARG A 31 -29.68 -11.69 4.49
CA ARG A 31 -30.04 -11.93 3.09
C ARG A 31 -28.80 -11.94 2.20
N GLU A 32 -28.96 -12.46 0.99
CA GLU A 32 -27.90 -12.47 -0.01
C GLU A 32 -27.41 -11.05 -0.33
N GLY A 33 -26.10 -10.84 -0.16
CA GLY A 33 -25.45 -9.54 -0.34
C GLY A 33 -25.53 -8.56 0.85
N GLU A 34 -26.17 -8.91 1.99
CA GLU A 34 -26.12 -8.06 3.19
C GLU A 34 -24.75 -8.15 3.88
N THR A 35 -24.21 -6.99 4.29
CA THR A 35 -22.94 -6.90 5.04
C THR A 35 -23.17 -6.54 6.50
N ILE A 36 -22.21 -6.85 7.37
CA ILE A 36 -22.27 -6.50 8.81
C ILE A 36 -22.52 -5.02 9.01
N SER A 37 -21.82 -4.17 8.26
CA SER A 37 -21.97 -2.72 8.33
C SER A 37 -23.35 -2.25 7.87
N ALA A 38 -23.90 -2.85 6.80
CA ALA A 38 -25.25 -2.55 6.34
C ALA A 38 -26.32 -2.94 7.37
N ILE A 39 -26.15 -4.07 8.04
CA ILE A 39 -27.06 -4.55 9.10
C ILE A 39 -26.93 -3.67 10.36
N ALA A 40 -25.70 -3.38 10.81
CA ALA A 40 -25.44 -2.51 11.95
C ALA A 40 -26.06 -1.10 11.75
N ASN A 41 -25.89 -0.53 10.56
CA ASN A 41 -26.49 0.75 10.19
C ASN A 41 -28.03 0.68 10.13
N LYS A 42 -28.58 -0.38 9.52
CA LYS A 42 -30.02 -0.62 9.40
C LYS A 42 -30.73 -0.66 10.75
N TYR A 43 -30.06 -1.15 11.79
CA TYR A 43 -30.59 -1.25 13.14
C TYR A 43 -30.05 -0.19 14.12
N ASN A 44 -29.22 0.75 13.62
CA ASN A 44 -28.61 1.83 14.38
C ASN A 44 -27.88 1.36 15.66
N ILE A 45 -27.09 0.30 15.50
CA ILE A 45 -26.22 -0.30 16.53
C ILE A 45 -24.79 -0.34 16.00
N THR A 46 -23.80 -0.40 16.88
CA THR A 46 -22.41 -0.48 16.44
C THR A 46 -22.05 -1.88 15.93
N VAL A 47 -21.09 -1.95 14.99
CA VAL A 47 -20.53 -3.23 14.54
C VAL A 47 -19.93 -4.01 15.71
N TYR A 48 -19.29 -3.31 16.65
CA TYR A 48 -18.79 -3.89 17.90
C TYR A 48 -19.91 -4.53 18.74
N GLU A 49 -21.04 -3.83 18.94
CA GLU A 49 -22.19 -4.40 19.66
C GLU A 49 -22.82 -5.58 18.93
N LEU A 50 -22.87 -5.53 17.59
CA LEU A 50 -23.38 -6.62 16.76
C LEU A 50 -22.51 -7.88 16.89
N TYR A 51 -21.18 -7.73 16.87
CA TYR A 51 -20.24 -8.84 17.10
C TYR A 51 -20.19 -9.33 18.54
N ARG A 52 -20.41 -8.43 19.51
CA ARG A 52 -20.47 -8.83 20.92
C ARG A 52 -21.66 -9.76 21.19
N LEU A 53 -22.78 -9.53 20.49
CA LEU A 53 -23.98 -10.36 20.59
C LEU A 53 -23.97 -11.57 19.66
N ASN A 54 -23.16 -11.54 18.59
CA ASN A 54 -23.03 -12.62 17.59
C ASN A 54 -21.56 -12.85 17.23
N PRO A 55 -20.76 -13.46 18.14
CA PRO A 55 -19.33 -13.67 17.92
C PRO A 55 -19.00 -14.44 16.64
N GLU A 56 -19.86 -15.40 16.25
CA GLU A 56 -19.74 -16.22 15.05
C GLU A 56 -19.81 -15.41 13.75
N ALA A 57 -20.40 -14.22 13.77
CA ALA A 57 -20.48 -13.38 12.58
C ALA A 57 -19.11 -12.76 12.20
N ARG A 58 -18.09 -12.88 13.07
CA ARG A 58 -16.70 -12.46 12.79
C ARG A 58 -16.02 -13.32 11.73
N ASP A 59 -16.45 -14.58 11.60
CA ASP A 59 -15.91 -15.52 10.62
C ASP A 59 -16.56 -15.35 9.23
N GLY A 60 -17.51 -14.41 9.11
CA GLY A 60 -18.17 -14.02 7.86
C GLY A 60 -19.69 -14.16 7.91
N LEU A 61 -20.39 -13.36 7.10
CA LEU A 61 -21.83 -13.46 6.92
C LEU A 61 -22.20 -14.34 5.73
N TYR A 62 -23.23 -15.16 5.90
CA TYR A 62 -23.82 -15.94 4.81
C TYR A 62 -25.35 -15.84 4.81
N PRO A 63 -26.00 -15.99 3.64
CA PRO A 63 -27.45 -15.90 3.54
C PRO A 63 -28.14 -16.93 4.44
N GLY A 64 -29.04 -16.46 5.29
CA GLY A 64 -29.81 -17.28 6.21
C GLY A 64 -29.29 -17.35 7.65
N LEU A 65 -28.08 -16.84 7.92
CA LEU A 65 -27.58 -16.64 9.29
C LEU A 65 -28.52 -15.71 10.07
N VAL A 66 -28.81 -16.02 11.33
CA VAL A 66 -29.73 -15.24 12.18
C VAL A 66 -28.93 -14.54 13.28
N LEU A 67 -28.92 -13.21 13.24
CA LEU A 67 -28.21 -12.36 14.20
C LEU A 67 -29.16 -11.85 15.28
N VAL A 68 -28.72 -11.90 16.53
CA VAL A 68 -29.34 -11.34 17.73
C VAL A 68 -28.98 -9.85 17.86
N LEU A 69 -29.99 -9.01 18.04
CA LEU A 69 -29.92 -7.55 18.09
C LEU A 69 -30.51 -7.02 19.41
N PRO A 70 -30.05 -5.87 19.93
CA PRO A 70 -30.67 -5.24 21.09
C PRO A 70 -32.02 -4.59 20.72
N GLY A 71 -33.08 -4.90 21.46
CA GLY A 71 -34.47 -4.77 21.03
C GLY A 71 -35.09 -3.36 20.96
N SER A 72 -34.41 -2.29 21.40
CA SER A 72 -35.03 -0.95 21.47
C SER A 72 -34.92 -0.08 20.21
N LYS A 73 -34.10 -0.46 19.21
CA LYS A 73 -33.87 0.37 17.99
C LYS A 73 -34.37 -0.24 16.67
N ALA A 74 -34.73 -1.52 16.65
CA ALA A 74 -35.20 -2.20 15.44
C ALA A 74 -36.64 -1.84 15.02
N ALA A 75 -37.44 -1.28 15.92
CA ALA A 75 -38.86 -0.97 15.67
C ALA A 75 -39.10 0.34 14.89
N MET A 76 -38.08 1.19 14.68
CA MET A 76 -38.25 2.50 14.00
C MET A 76 -37.97 2.47 12.49
N ALA A 77 -37.29 1.44 11.97
CA ALA A 77 -36.86 1.38 10.56
C ALA A 77 -37.92 0.84 9.58
N GLN A 78 -39.09 0.43 10.06
CA GLN A 78 -40.07 -0.31 9.24
C GLN A 78 -41.19 0.57 8.62
N LYS A 79 -41.17 1.90 8.85
CA LYS A 79 -42.30 2.79 8.50
C LYS A 79 -42.16 3.62 7.22
N GLU A 80 -41.05 3.54 6.49
CA GLU A 80 -40.75 4.52 5.42
C GLU A 80 -40.74 3.96 3.98
N LYS A 81 -41.14 2.69 3.77
CA LYS A 81 -40.93 2.00 2.48
C LYS A 81 -42.19 1.75 1.64
N GLU A 82 -43.15 2.68 1.60
CA GLU A 82 -44.39 2.49 0.83
C GLU A 82 -44.79 3.66 -0.10
N SER A 83 -43.89 4.58 -0.44
CA SER A 83 -44.24 5.74 -1.28
C SER A 83 -43.36 5.89 -2.53
N ARG A 84 -43.95 5.46 -3.67
CA ARG A 84 -43.85 5.96 -5.07
C ARG A 84 -43.03 5.15 -6.12
N ARG A 85 -43.78 4.61 -7.10
CA ARG A 85 -43.38 4.22 -8.48
C ARG A 85 -44.17 5.09 -9.48
N LYS A 86 -43.59 5.47 -10.63
CA LYS A 86 -44.30 5.90 -11.87
C LYS A 86 -43.51 5.52 -13.14
N GLU A 87 -44.24 5.29 -14.26
CA GLU A 87 -43.86 4.68 -15.56
C GLU A 87 -43.02 5.57 -16.51
N GLN A 88 -42.20 4.94 -17.40
CA GLN A 88 -41.17 5.54 -18.30
C GLN A 88 -41.44 5.19 -19.79
N GLU A 89 -41.26 6.13 -20.72
CA GLU A 89 -41.53 6.02 -22.18
C GLU A 89 -40.24 5.93 -23.05
N PHE A 90 -40.28 5.31 -24.25
CA PHE A 90 -39.10 4.94 -25.07
C PHE A 90 -39.15 5.35 -26.56
N LYS A 91 -37.97 5.63 -27.16
CA LYS A 91 -37.72 5.90 -28.59
C LYS A 91 -36.67 4.91 -29.14
N THR A 92 -36.86 4.36 -30.34
CA THR A 92 -35.89 3.45 -30.99
C THR A 92 -34.84 4.21 -31.82
N HIS A 93 -33.56 3.81 -31.76
CA HIS A 93 -32.43 4.37 -32.54
C HIS A 93 -31.65 3.24 -33.24
N THR A 94 -31.35 3.42 -34.53
CA THR A 94 -30.51 2.50 -35.33
C THR A 94 -29.06 2.99 -35.30
N VAL A 95 -28.14 2.15 -34.83
CA VAL A 95 -26.74 2.51 -34.57
C VAL A 95 -25.97 2.77 -35.87
N GLU A 96 -25.34 3.92 -36.00
CA GLU A 96 -24.50 4.29 -37.15
C GLU A 96 -23.01 3.93 -36.93
N GLN A 97 -22.20 4.05 -37.98
CA GLN A 97 -20.77 3.69 -37.92
C GLN A 97 -20.01 4.65 -37.02
N GLY A 98 -19.41 4.12 -35.94
CA GLY A 98 -18.61 4.90 -34.97
C GLY A 98 -19.37 5.35 -33.71
N GLU A 99 -20.66 5.04 -33.58
CA GLU A 99 -21.42 5.31 -32.36
C GLU A 99 -21.13 4.29 -31.24
N THR A 100 -21.05 4.76 -30.00
CA THR A 100 -20.85 3.94 -28.79
C THR A 100 -21.99 4.17 -27.79
N ILE A 101 -22.12 3.29 -26.79
CA ILE A 101 -23.15 3.45 -25.74
C ILE A 101 -22.97 4.79 -25.00
N TYR A 102 -21.72 5.21 -24.75
CA TYR A 102 -21.39 6.52 -24.20
C TYR A 102 -21.83 7.67 -25.12
N SER A 103 -21.56 7.59 -26.42
CA SER A 103 -21.96 8.66 -27.35
C SER A 103 -23.48 8.75 -27.53
N LEU A 104 -24.19 7.62 -27.49
CA LEU A 104 -25.66 7.57 -27.55
C LEU A 104 -26.32 8.01 -26.24
N ALA A 105 -25.77 7.61 -25.08
CA ALA A 105 -26.16 8.10 -23.76
C ALA A 105 -26.07 9.63 -23.69
N LYS A 106 -24.94 10.17 -24.17
CA LYS A 106 -24.71 11.62 -24.26
C LYS A 106 -25.62 12.30 -25.28
N MET A 107 -25.83 11.69 -26.45
CA MET A 107 -26.70 12.23 -27.50
C MET A 107 -28.16 12.35 -27.05
N TYR A 108 -28.66 11.33 -26.34
CA TYR A 108 -30.05 11.26 -25.92
C TYR A 108 -30.31 11.76 -24.48
N GLY A 109 -29.27 12.13 -23.76
CA GLY A 109 -29.38 12.70 -22.40
C GLY A 109 -29.87 11.68 -21.36
N VAL A 110 -29.49 10.42 -21.49
CA VAL A 110 -29.81 9.34 -20.55
C VAL A 110 -28.56 8.57 -20.17
N SER A 111 -28.52 7.95 -18.99
CA SER A 111 -27.30 7.24 -18.57
C SER A 111 -27.10 5.94 -19.35
N GLU A 112 -25.83 5.55 -19.55
CA GLU A 112 -25.48 4.28 -20.19
C GLU A 112 -26.11 3.09 -19.49
N GLU A 113 -26.14 3.12 -18.15
CA GLU A 113 -26.77 2.08 -17.34
C GLU A 113 -28.29 2.02 -17.61
N THR A 114 -28.92 3.16 -17.88
CA THR A 114 -30.34 3.23 -18.23
C THR A 114 -30.58 2.67 -19.64
N ILE A 115 -29.73 2.98 -20.62
CA ILE A 115 -29.83 2.39 -21.98
C ILE A 115 -29.64 0.86 -21.91
N LYS A 116 -28.62 0.38 -21.19
CA LYS A 116 -28.33 -1.06 -21.03
C LYS A 116 -29.44 -1.79 -20.27
N ARG A 117 -30.07 -1.13 -19.30
CA ARG A 117 -31.20 -1.69 -18.54
C ARG A 117 -32.41 -2.00 -19.42
N TYR A 118 -32.64 -1.25 -20.50
CA TYR A 118 -33.77 -1.46 -21.41
C TYR A 118 -33.40 -2.14 -22.73
N ASN A 119 -32.12 -2.49 -22.89
CA ASN A 119 -31.55 -3.27 -23.99
C ASN A 119 -30.60 -4.30 -23.40
N GLU A 120 -31.15 -5.26 -22.66
CA GLU A 120 -30.40 -6.19 -21.83
C GLU A 120 -29.31 -6.97 -22.58
N GLN A 121 -29.46 -7.14 -23.89
CA GLN A 121 -28.45 -7.76 -24.75
C GLN A 121 -27.10 -7.00 -24.76
N LEU A 122 -27.10 -5.70 -24.44
CA LEU A 122 -25.90 -4.85 -24.38
C LEU A 122 -25.13 -4.97 -23.05
N ASN A 123 -25.58 -5.82 -22.13
CA ASN A 123 -24.83 -6.13 -20.90
C ASN A 123 -23.74 -7.18 -21.12
N THR A 124 -23.86 -7.99 -22.18
CA THR A 124 -22.96 -9.10 -22.48
C THR A 124 -22.37 -9.05 -23.89
N ALA A 125 -22.84 -8.13 -24.75
CA ALA A 125 -22.33 -7.91 -26.09
C ALA A 125 -22.08 -6.41 -26.37
N GLU A 126 -21.08 -6.11 -27.20
CA GLU A 126 -20.79 -4.76 -27.66
C GLU A 126 -21.78 -4.31 -28.75
N LEU A 127 -22.05 -3.00 -28.78
CA LEU A 127 -23.01 -2.36 -29.69
C LEU A 127 -22.53 -2.42 -31.15
N ARG A 128 -23.34 -2.94 -32.08
CA ARG A 128 -22.95 -3.12 -33.50
C ARG A 128 -23.60 -2.10 -34.43
N THR A 129 -22.86 -1.65 -35.44
CA THR A 129 -23.40 -0.78 -36.51
C THR A 129 -24.55 -1.47 -37.25
N GLY A 130 -25.67 -0.76 -37.37
CA GLY A 130 -26.94 -1.22 -37.96
C GLY A 130 -27.94 -1.81 -36.96
N GLU A 131 -27.58 -1.94 -35.68
CA GLU A 131 -28.44 -2.51 -34.64
C GLU A 131 -29.47 -1.50 -34.12
N GLU A 132 -30.72 -1.92 -33.86
CA GLU A 132 -31.76 -1.05 -33.29
C GLU A 132 -31.86 -1.20 -31.77
N ILE A 133 -31.77 -0.08 -31.04
CA ILE A 133 -31.81 -0.04 -29.57
C ILE A 133 -32.88 0.92 -29.04
N LYS A 134 -33.46 0.60 -27.88
CA LYS A 134 -34.52 1.37 -27.21
C LYS A 134 -33.94 2.38 -26.22
N ILE A 135 -34.19 3.65 -26.46
CA ILE A 135 -33.70 4.76 -25.64
C ILE A 135 -34.87 5.41 -24.88
N PRO A 136 -34.87 5.41 -23.54
CA PRO A 136 -35.89 6.16 -22.80
C PRO A 136 -35.72 7.66 -23.06
N VAL A 137 -36.81 8.39 -23.31
CA VAL A 137 -36.74 9.83 -23.61
C VAL A 137 -37.27 10.65 -22.45
N ASN A 138 -36.46 11.58 -21.95
CA ASN A 138 -36.90 12.72 -21.13
C ASN A 138 -36.67 13.99 -21.95
N ASN A 139 -37.73 14.73 -22.24
CA ASN A 139 -37.69 15.90 -23.11
C ASN A 139 -36.93 17.08 -22.48
N GLY A 140 -35.66 17.27 -22.85
CA GLY A 140 -34.89 18.50 -22.55
C GLY A 140 -33.50 18.52 -23.19
N LYS A 141 -33.36 19.17 -24.36
CA LYS A 141 -32.09 19.38 -25.10
C LYS A 141 -31.22 20.51 -24.50
N MET A 142 -29.88 20.35 -24.43
CA MET A 142 -28.88 20.92 -25.36
C MET A 142 -27.42 20.83 -24.85
N THR A 143 -26.52 20.93 -25.83
CA THR A 143 -25.08 20.63 -25.96
C THR A 143 -24.09 21.71 -25.48
N SER A 144 -22.84 21.30 -25.21
CA SER A 144 -21.68 22.13 -24.80
C SER A 144 -20.87 22.74 -25.96
N GLU A 145 -20.38 23.97 -25.78
CA GLU A 145 -19.20 24.54 -26.46
C GLU A 145 -18.47 25.57 -25.56
N THR A 146 -17.17 25.70 -25.77
CA THR A 146 -16.14 26.40 -24.99
C THR A 146 -16.20 27.94 -25.12
N GLN A 147 -16.41 28.69 -24.02
CA GLN A 147 -16.14 30.14 -23.94
C GLN A 147 -15.68 30.57 -22.53
N LYS A 148 -14.73 31.52 -22.48
CA LYS A 148 -14.35 32.32 -21.30
C LYS A 148 -15.60 32.91 -20.62
N PRO A 149 -15.62 33.07 -19.28
CA PRO A 149 -16.84 33.38 -18.56
C PRO A 149 -17.26 34.81 -18.84
N THR A 150 -18.23 34.99 -19.73
CA THR A 150 -18.81 36.31 -19.99
C THR A 150 -20.24 36.32 -19.49
N LYS A 151 -20.42 36.99 -18.34
CA LYS A 151 -21.68 37.37 -17.68
C LYS A 151 -22.57 36.20 -17.22
N THR A 152 -22.32 35.78 -15.99
CA THR A 152 -23.33 35.19 -15.12
C THR A 152 -24.27 36.28 -14.57
N ASN A 153 -25.56 35.96 -14.43
CA ASN A 153 -26.54 36.80 -13.71
C ASN A 153 -26.68 36.39 -12.23
N ARG A 154 -25.99 35.33 -11.82
CA ARG A 154 -26.05 34.82 -10.46
C ARG A 154 -25.19 35.70 -9.55
N LYS A 155 -25.82 36.14 -8.47
CA LYS A 155 -25.21 37.00 -7.45
C LYS A 155 -25.14 36.25 -6.13
N HIS A 156 -23.97 36.28 -5.50
CA HIS A 156 -23.76 35.77 -4.15
C HIS A 156 -23.57 36.95 -3.19
N VAL A 157 -24.31 36.94 -2.09
CA VAL A 157 -24.16 37.95 -1.03
C VAL A 157 -23.25 37.37 0.03
N VAL A 158 -22.10 38.01 0.23
CA VAL A 158 -21.07 37.56 1.19
C VAL A 158 -21.65 37.55 2.60
N LYS A 159 -21.65 36.39 3.22
CA LYS A 159 -22.12 36.16 4.59
C LYS A 159 -20.95 36.27 5.59
N PRO A 160 -21.23 36.40 6.90
CA PRO A 160 -20.18 36.37 7.92
C PRO A 160 -19.32 35.11 7.84
N LYS A 161 -17.99 35.27 7.90
CA LYS A 161 -16.96 34.21 7.85
C LYS A 161 -16.76 33.53 6.49
N GLU A 162 -17.31 34.08 5.40
CA GLU A 162 -16.94 33.67 4.05
C GLU A 162 -15.67 34.40 3.61
N THR A 163 -14.84 33.72 2.82
CA THR A 163 -13.57 34.25 2.30
C THR A 163 -13.47 34.01 0.81
N ILE A 164 -12.54 34.70 0.15
CA ILE A 164 -12.29 34.57 -1.29
C ILE A 164 -11.98 33.11 -1.66
N TYR A 165 -11.14 32.41 -0.88
CA TYR A 165 -10.84 30.98 -1.06
C TYR A 165 -12.07 30.08 -0.90
N GLY A 166 -12.87 30.32 0.15
CA GLY A 166 -14.08 29.53 0.40
C GLY A 166 -15.13 29.69 -0.70
N LEU A 167 -15.23 30.89 -1.27
CA LEU A 167 -16.13 31.19 -2.38
C LEU A 167 -15.62 30.59 -3.70
N ALA A 168 -14.33 30.76 -4.01
CA ALA A 168 -13.72 30.15 -5.19
C ALA A 168 -13.90 28.61 -5.21
N SER A 169 -13.65 27.95 -4.07
CA SER A 169 -13.86 26.51 -3.91
C SER A 169 -15.34 26.09 -3.99
N MET A 170 -16.27 26.85 -3.39
CA MET A 170 -17.72 26.59 -3.51
C MET A 170 -18.19 26.55 -4.96
N TYR A 171 -17.63 27.42 -5.79
CA TYR A 171 -18.01 27.58 -7.19
C TYR A 171 -17.07 26.82 -8.15
N GLY A 172 -16.00 26.19 -7.66
CA GLY A 172 -15.07 25.38 -8.45
C GLY A 172 -14.21 26.19 -9.43
N ILE A 173 -13.86 27.43 -9.10
CA ILE A 173 -13.08 28.35 -9.94
C ILE A 173 -11.82 28.87 -9.21
N THR A 174 -10.91 29.53 -9.93
CA THR A 174 -9.75 30.18 -9.30
C THR A 174 -10.11 31.52 -8.64
N ILE A 175 -9.17 32.08 -7.86
CA ILE A 175 -9.36 33.41 -7.25
C ILE A 175 -9.34 34.50 -8.32
N GLU A 176 -8.44 34.38 -9.27
CA GLU A 176 -8.29 35.29 -10.41
C GLU A 176 -9.58 35.29 -11.23
N GLU A 177 -10.18 34.13 -11.50
CA GLU A 177 -11.46 34.04 -12.20
C GLU A 177 -12.60 34.69 -11.40
N LEU A 178 -12.62 34.51 -10.08
CA LEU A 178 -13.60 35.18 -9.21
C LEU A 178 -13.39 36.71 -9.18
N MET A 179 -12.15 37.18 -9.24
CA MET A 179 -11.81 38.61 -9.35
C MET A 179 -12.14 39.19 -10.73
N GLU A 180 -11.92 38.44 -11.81
CA GLU A 180 -12.31 38.84 -13.17
C GLU A 180 -13.82 39.02 -13.31
N LEU A 181 -14.61 38.15 -12.65
CA LEU A 181 -16.07 38.30 -12.55
C LEU A 181 -16.49 39.52 -11.72
N ASN A 182 -15.59 40.03 -10.87
CA ASN A 182 -15.84 41.11 -9.93
C ASN A 182 -14.70 42.14 -9.92
N PRO A 183 -14.50 42.91 -11.00
CA PRO A 183 -13.34 43.81 -11.13
C PRO A 183 -13.25 44.89 -10.04
N ASP A 184 -14.37 45.24 -9.41
CA ASP A 184 -14.47 46.23 -8.33
C ASP A 184 -14.42 45.59 -6.92
N MET A 185 -14.01 44.31 -6.80
CA MET A 185 -13.95 43.60 -5.52
C MET A 185 -12.85 44.20 -4.62
N PRO A 186 -13.16 44.59 -3.37
CA PRO A 186 -12.17 45.04 -2.41
C PRO A 186 -11.30 43.87 -1.89
N ASP A 187 -10.00 44.12 -1.65
CA ASP A 187 -9.04 43.12 -1.14
C ASP A 187 -9.50 42.43 0.16
N ASN A 188 -10.15 43.19 1.04
CA ASN A 188 -10.77 42.65 2.25
C ASN A 188 -12.28 42.55 2.01
N LEU A 189 -12.78 41.34 1.76
CA LEU A 189 -14.14 41.05 1.33
C LEU A 189 -15.21 41.35 2.42
N PRO A 190 -15.90 42.51 2.40
CA PRO A 190 -16.82 42.89 3.47
C PRO A 190 -18.10 42.06 3.45
N ILE A 191 -18.70 41.87 4.62
CA ILE A 191 -20.01 41.23 4.76
C ILE A 191 -21.06 42.08 4.01
N GLY A 192 -21.92 41.40 3.24
CA GLY A 192 -22.95 42.04 2.41
C GLY A 192 -22.50 42.42 1.01
N THR A 193 -21.22 42.19 0.66
CA THR A 193 -20.73 42.39 -0.71
C THR A 193 -21.45 41.46 -1.67
N ILE A 194 -21.83 41.98 -2.84
CA ILE A 194 -22.54 41.23 -3.86
C ILE A 194 -21.55 40.88 -4.95
N LEU A 195 -21.27 39.59 -5.09
CA LEU A 195 -20.35 39.05 -6.10
C LEU A 195 -21.12 38.40 -7.24
N ASN A 196 -20.69 38.63 -8.47
CA ASN A 196 -21.02 37.78 -9.60
C ASN A 196 -20.27 36.46 -9.46
N VAL A 197 -20.98 35.34 -9.56
CA VAL A 197 -20.44 34.00 -9.34
C VAL A 197 -20.97 33.05 -10.40
N PRO A 198 -20.25 31.97 -10.76
CA PRO A 198 -20.72 31.00 -11.73
C PRO A 198 -22.12 30.45 -11.43
N ASP A 199 -22.87 30.11 -12.47
CA ASP A 199 -24.26 29.64 -12.33
C ASP A 199 -24.36 28.31 -11.56
N LYS A 200 -23.29 27.50 -11.57
CA LYS A 200 -23.18 26.26 -10.81
C LYS A 200 -22.54 26.50 -9.45
N SER A 201 -23.16 25.99 -8.38
CA SER A 201 -22.64 26.00 -7.00
C SER A 201 -22.57 24.57 -6.51
N TYR A 202 -21.42 24.14 -6.01
CA TYR A 202 -21.19 22.76 -5.58
C TYR A 202 -21.43 22.55 -4.08
N THR A 203 -21.56 23.64 -3.33
CA THR A 203 -21.91 23.60 -1.89
C THR A 203 -22.94 24.68 -1.54
N ALA A 204 -23.58 24.55 -0.37
CA ALA A 204 -24.64 25.45 0.09
C ALA A 204 -24.14 26.67 0.89
N ASP A 205 -22.95 26.61 1.50
CA ASP A 205 -22.35 27.68 2.31
C ASP A 205 -20.81 27.66 2.22
N ALA A 206 -20.17 28.83 2.07
CA ALA A 206 -18.72 28.98 1.85
C ALA A 206 -17.98 29.21 3.18
N LYS A 207 -18.27 28.39 4.19
CA LYS A 207 -17.70 28.57 5.54
C LYS A 207 -16.28 28.04 5.62
N MET A 208 -15.39 28.88 6.13
CA MET A 208 -14.02 28.53 6.47
C MET A 208 -13.96 27.91 7.88
N ASP A 209 -13.32 26.74 8.00
CA ASP A 209 -13.00 26.09 9.28
C ASP A 209 -11.50 25.77 9.26
N ASP A 210 -10.67 26.81 9.35
CA ASP A 210 -9.19 26.75 9.28
C ASP A 210 -8.54 25.93 10.39
N ALA A 211 -9.31 25.63 11.43
CA ALA A 211 -8.90 24.68 12.45
C ALA A 211 -8.90 23.24 11.94
N LYS A 212 -9.70 22.92 10.90
CA LYS A 212 -9.93 21.54 10.42
C LYS A 212 -9.59 21.30 8.95
N PHE A 213 -9.60 22.32 8.11
CA PHE A 213 -9.36 22.19 6.66
C PHE A 213 -8.28 23.16 6.18
N GLY A 214 -7.56 22.77 5.14
CA GLY A 214 -6.72 23.64 4.33
C GLY A 214 -7.12 23.57 2.85
N TYR A 215 -6.45 24.35 2.01
CA TYR A 215 -6.80 24.50 0.60
C TYR A 215 -5.58 24.35 -0.29
N TYR A 216 -5.75 23.73 -1.45
CA TYR A 216 -4.70 23.49 -2.43
C TYR A 216 -5.17 23.88 -3.83
N GLU A 217 -4.32 24.59 -4.57
CA GLU A 217 -4.54 24.93 -5.98
C GLU A 217 -3.95 23.85 -6.87
N VAL A 218 -4.79 23.27 -7.74
CA VAL A 218 -4.39 22.24 -8.69
C VAL A 218 -3.36 22.80 -9.68
N LYS A 219 -2.17 22.24 -9.69
CA LYS A 219 -1.06 22.66 -10.56
C LYS A 219 -1.07 21.88 -11.87
N GLN A 220 -0.30 22.38 -12.83
CA GLN A 220 -0.05 21.64 -14.08
C GLN A 220 0.62 20.30 -13.77
N GLY A 221 0.06 19.20 -14.29
CA GLY A 221 0.55 17.84 -14.04
C GLY A 221 -0.11 17.12 -12.86
N ASP A 222 -0.87 17.82 -12.01
CA ASP A 222 -1.69 17.16 -11.00
C ASP A 222 -2.80 16.35 -11.69
N THR A 223 -2.85 15.06 -11.35
CA THR A 223 -3.93 14.14 -11.70
C THR A 223 -4.72 13.76 -10.46
N PHE A 224 -5.97 13.34 -10.65
CA PHE A 224 -6.82 12.89 -9.56
C PHE A 224 -6.13 11.81 -8.69
N TYR A 225 -5.42 10.87 -9.34
CA TYR A 225 -4.61 9.85 -8.70
C TYR A 225 -3.40 10.42 -7.93
N SER A 226 -2.66 11.36 -8.52
CA SER A 226 -1.51 11.98 -7.84
C SER A 226 -1.93 12.73 -6.57
N LEU A 227 -3.11 13.34 -6.58
CA LEU A 227 -3.65 14.12 -5.47
C LEU A 227 -4.19 13.23 -4.35
N THR A 228 -4.95 12.18 -4.69
CA THR A 228 -5.44 11.21 -3.71
C THR A 228 -4.29 10.44 -3.05
N ARG A 229 -3.23 10.13 -3.81
CA ARG A 229 -1.99 9.55 -3.27
C ARG A 229 -1.26 10.53 -2.34
N ARG A 230 -1.02 11.77 -2.80
CA ARG A 230 -0.27 12.80 -2.04
C ARG A 230 -0.86 13.03 -0.65
N TRP A 231 -2.18 13.00 -0.52
CA TRP A 231 -2.85 13.28 0.76
C TRP A 231 -3.44 12.04 1.45
N SER A 232 -3.11 10.85 0.97
CA SER A 232 -3.62 9.57 1.50
C SER A 232 -5.14 9.55 1.64
N MET A 233 -5.83 9.99 0.58
CA MET A 233 -7.29 10.04 0.51
C MET A 233 -7.79 9.07 -0.56
N THR A 234 -9.02 8.61 -0.44
CA THR A 234 -9.71 7.93 -1.53
C THR A 234 -10.30 8.93 -2.52
N ASP A 235 -10.58 8.44 -3.72
CA ASP A 235 -11.30 9.17 -4.76
C ASP A 235 -12.64 9.72 -4.25
N GLU A 236 -13.37 8.86 -3.55
CA GLU A 236 -14.69 9.13 -2.97
C GLU A 236 -14.61 10.20 -1.87
N GLU A 237 -13.58 10.17 -1.03
CA GLU A 237 -13.36 11.18 0.00
C GLU A 237 -12.97 12.54 -0.58
N LEU A 238 -12.12 12.56 -1.61
CA LEU A 238 -11.71 13.79 -2.26
C LEU A 238 -12.88 14.46 -3.00
N ILE A 239 -13.68 13.68 -3.75
CA ILE A 239 -14.92 14.16 -4.41
C ILE A 239 -15.95 14.60 -3.38
N LYS A 240 -16.11 13.88 -2.27
CA LYS A 240 -17.07 14.26 -1.22
C LYS A 240 -16.72 15.60 -0.59
N LEU A 241 -15.44 15.93 -0.43
CA LEU A 241 -15.00 17.24 0.05
C LEU A 241 -15.05 18.32 -1.04
N ASN A 242 -14.94 17.91 -2.30
CA ASN A 242 -14.87 18.78 -3.47
C ASN A 242 -15.83 18.29 -4.56
N PRO A 243 -17.15 18.48 -4.42
CA PRO A 243 -18.12 17.92 -5.36
C PRO A 243 -17.96 18.44 -6.80
N ALA A 244 -17.28 19.56 -6.98
CA ALA A 244 -16.89 20.07 -8.31
C ALA A 244 -16.02 19.08 -9.11
N LEU A 245 -15.32 18.17 -8.43
CA LEU A 245 -14.51 17.13 -9.07
C LEU A 245 -15.34 16.05 -9.78
N GLU A 246 -16.66 15.98 -9.58
CA GLU A 246 -17.55 15.12 -10.38
C GLU A 246 -17.54 15.51 -11.87
N ASP A 247 -17.26 16.78 -12.16
CA ASP A 247 -17.09 17.31 -13.52
C ASP A 247 -15.64 17.15 -14.04
N GLY A 248 -14.74 16.54 -13.26
CA GLY A 248 -13.32 16.31 -13.56
C GLY A 248 -12.34 17.29 -12.90
N LEU A 249 -11.07 16.90 -12.78
CA LEU A 249 -10.00 17.75 -12.22
C LEU A 249 -9.53 18.79 -13.26
N GLN A 250 -9.44 20.06 -12.88
CA GLN A 250 -9.01 21.15 -13.74
C GLN A 250 -7.85 21.92 -13.12
N GLN A 251 -6.87 22.31 -13.93
CA GLN A 251 -5.75 23.16 -13.50
C GLN A 251 -6.29 24.49 -12.94
N GLY A 252 -5.74 24.94 -11.82
CA GLY A 252 -6.15 26.15 -11.10
C GLY A 252 -7.32 25.93 -10.12
N MET A 253 -8.02 24.80 -10.17
CA MET A 253 -9.13 24.51 -9.24
C MET A 253 -8.63 24.53 -7.78
N ILE A 254 -9.40 25.15 -6.88
CA ILE A 254 -9.09 25.18 -5.44
C ILE A 254 -9.80 24.04 -4.70
N LEU A 255 -9.02 23.07 -4.23
CA LEU A 255 -9.49 21.92 -3.48
C LEU A 255 -9.44 22.18 -1.97
N LYS A 256 -10.52 21.83 -1.29
CA LYS A 256 -10.67 21.74 0.15
C LYS A 256 -10.19 20.37 0.65
N LEU A 257 -9.25 20.36 1.58
CA LEU A 257 -8.62 19.15 2.11
C LEU A 257 -8.63 19.16 3.65
N PRO A 258 -8.64 18.00 4.33
CA PRO A 258 -8.46 17.92 5.78
C PRO A 258 -7.07 18.42 6.16
N LYS A 259 -6.97 19.23 7.22
CA LYS A 259 -5.69 19.84 7.64
C LYS A 259 -4.62 18.81 7.98
N ASN A 260 -5.01 17.69 8.60
CA ASN A 260 -4.09 16.58 8.91
C ASN A 260 -3.60 15.84 7.65
N SER A 261 -4.39 15.81 6.57
CA SER A 261 -3.98 15.17 5.31
C SER A 261 -2.94 15.99 4.56
N ILE A 262 -3.01 17.33 4.68
CA ILE A 262 -1.96 18.23 4.17
C ILE A 262 -0.66 18.00 4.94
N LEU A 263 -0.73 17.90 6.27
CA LEU A 263 0.44 17.62 7.11
C LEU A 263 1.02 16.21 6.88
N ALA A 264 0.18 15.19 6.65
CA ALA A 264 0.64 13.82 6.34
C ALA A 264 1.27 13.71 4.93
N GLY A 265 0.79 14.49 3.97
CA GLY A 265 1.43 14.63 2.65
C GLY A 265 2.79 15.33 2.73
N GLU A 266 2.98 16.21 3.73
CA GLU A 266 4.27 16.83 4.07
C GLU A 266 5.17 15.91 4.92
N GLU A 267 4.62 14.96 5.70
CA GLU A 267 5.42 13.97 6.45
C GLU A 267 6.05 12.89 5.56
N LEU A 268 5.48 12.60 4.38
CA LEU A 268 6.16 11.80 3.34
C LEU A 268 7.46 12.49 2.84
N ASP A 269 7.51 13.81 2.91
CA ASP A 269 8.66 14.67 2.58
C ASP A 269 9.72 14.70 3.72
N GLY A 270 9.39 14.18 4.92
CA GLY A 270 10.29 14.11 6.06
C GLY A 270 11.29 12.95 6.05
N SER A 271 11.17 12.03 5.08
CA SER A 271 11.99 10.82 4.98
C SER A 271 13.32 11.01 4.24
N GLY A 272 13.53 12.18 3.62
CA GLY A 272 14.66 12.41 2.70
C GLY A 272 14.54 11.68 1.35
N ALA A 273 13.47 10.90 1.13
CA ALA A 273 13.23 10.23 -0.14
C ALA A 273 12.61 11.16 -1.18
N GLN A 274 13.05 11.04 -2.42
CA GLN A 274 12.57 11.89 -3.51
C GLN A 274 11.38 11.23 -4.23
N ASP A 275 10.34 12.01 -4.46
CA ASP A 275 9.28 11.66 -5.40
C ASP A 275 9.73 11.94 -6.84
N LEU A 276 10.18 10.89 -7.55
CA LEU A 276 10.62 11.00 -8.95
C LEU A 276 9.54 11.56 -9.88
N THR A 277 8.25 11.47 -9.52
CA THR A 277 7.17 12.01 -10.35
C THR A 277 7.22 13.53 -10.49
N GLN A 278 7.94 14.23 -9.60
CA GLN A 278 8.14 15.67 -9.68
C GLN A 278 9.19 16.10 -10.71
N ASN A 279 10.04 15.16 -11.18
CA ASN A 279 11.18 15.44 -12.05
C ASN A 279 11.15 14.63 -13.35
N LEU A 280 9.96 14.29 -13.87
CA LEU A 280 9.83 13.57 -15.13
C LEU A 280 10.18 14.48 -16.31
N THR A 281 11.18 14.07 -17.10
CA THR A 281 11.67 14.83 -18.25
C THR A 281 11.53 14.08 -19.56
N ASP A 282 11.46 12.75 -19.52
CA ASP A 282 11.38 11.90 -20.70
C ASP A 282 10.11 11.05 -20.69
N PHE A 283 9.18 11.41 -21.58
CA PHE A 283 7.89 10.73 -21.79
C PHE A 283 7.87 9.88 -23.07
N SER A 284 9.04 9.59 -23.65
CA SER A 284 9.16 8.64 -24.74
C SER A 284 8.68 7.25 -24.32
N GLU A 285 8.22 6.47 -25.29
CA GLU A 285 7.76 5.11 -25.03
C GLU A 285 8.93 4.23 -24.57
N LYS A 286 8.75 3.58 -23.41
CA LYS A 286 9.79 2.76 -22.78
C LYS A 286 9.68 1.30 -23.21
N ASN A 287 10.72 0.74 -23.80
CA ASN A 287 10.81 -0.67 -24.19
C ASN A 287 11.41 -1.49 -23.04
N VAL A 288 10.57 -2.30 -22.38
CA VAL A 288 10.95 -3.08 -21.21
C VAL A 288 10.81 -4.56 -21.51
N ALA A 289 11.92 -5.31 -21.43
CA ALA A 289 11.88 -6.76 -21.49
C ALA A 289 11.70 -7.35 -20.08
N VAL A 290 10.78 -8.29 -19.92
CA VAL A 290 10.52 -9.01 -18.67
C VAL A 290 10.81 -10.48 -18.88
N LEU A 291 11.88 -10.98 -18.24
CA LEU A 291 12.33 -12.36 -18.34
C LEU A 291 11.96 -13.10 -17.06
N LEU A 292 10.99 -14.01 -17.11
CA LEU A 292 10.49 -14.72 -15.92
C LEU A 292 10.20 -16.21 -16.20
N PRO A 293 10.35 -17.12 -15.22
CA PRO A 293 10.19 -18.56 -15.42
C PRO A 293 8.72 -19.02 -15.31
N PHE A 294 7.87 -18.55 -16.24
CA PHE A 294 6.45 -18.90 -16.29
C PHE A 294 6.18 -20.39 -16.52
N SER A 295 7.08 -21.06 -17.25
CA SER A 295 6.97 -22.49 -17.60
C SER A 295 5.69 -22.83 -18.38
N THR A 296 5.36 -22.04 -19.40
CA THR A 296 4.09 -22.14 -20.15
C THR A 296 4.00 -23.35 -21.09
N ASN A 297 5.11 -24.05 -21.35
CA ASN A 297 5.19 -25.17 -22.29
C ASN A 297 4.68 -26.52 -21.76
N SER A 298 3.90 -26.51 -20.68
CA SER A 298 3.29 -27.73 -20.13
C SER A 298 1.81 -27.82 -20.48
N PRO A 299 1.28 -29.01 -20.79
CA PRO A 299 -0.08 -29.18 -21.31
C PRO A 299 -1.15 -28.57 -20.39
N ALA A 300 -2.19 -27.94 -20.98
CA ALA A 300 -3.20 -27.12 -20.28
C ALA A 300 -3.90 -27.81 -19.10
N ASP A 301 -4.13 -29.13 -19.17
CA ASP A 301 -4.70 -29.94 -18.07
C ASP A 301 -3.79 -30.02 -16.82
N SER A 302 -2.54 -29.58 -16.94
CA SER A 302 -1.56 -29.55 -15.86
C SER A 302 -1.34 -28.16 -15.26
N LEU A 303 -1.89 -27.07 -15.81
CA LEU A 303 -1.62 -25.71 -15.33
C LEU A 303 -2.00 -25.52 -13.85
N LYS A 304 -3.19 -25.99 -13.45
CA LYS A 304 -3.64 -25.97 -12.05
C LYS A 304 -2.79 -26.88 -11.15
N GLY A 305 -2.30 -28.00 -11.68
CA GLY A 305 -1.39 -28.92 -11.00
C GLY A 305 0.04 -28.40 -10.90
N MET A 306 0.50 -27.57 -11.84
CA MET A 306 1.81 -26.94 -11.86
C MET A 306 1.89 -25.75 -10.93
N LEU A 307 0.86 -24.88 -10.91
CA LEU A 307 0.77 -23.77 -9.95
C LEU A 307 0.71 -24.29 -8.50
N ALA A 308 0.15 -25.49 -8.31
CA ALA A 308 0.16 -26.20 -7.03
C ALA A 308 1.50 -26.89 -6.69
N ARG A 309 2.37 -27.16 -7.68
CA ARG A 309 3.62 -27.92 -7.50
C ARG A 309 4.91 -27.11 -7.63
N ASN A 310 4.89 -25.96 -8.30
CA ASN A 310 6.08 -25.15 -8.58
C ASN A 310 5.96 -23.76 -7.95
N GLY A 311 6.67 -23.54 -6.84
CA GLY A 311 6.70 -22.26 -6.14
C GLY A 311 7.28 -21.12 -6.98
N LEU A 312 8.27 -21.41 -7.83
CA LEU A 312 8.97 -20.36 -8.59
C LEU A 312 8.10 -19.75 -9.70
N SER A 313 7.33 -20.57 -10.42
CA SER A 313 6.39 -20.06 -11.44
C SER A 313 5.25 -19.27 -10.82
N ARG A 314 4.83 -19.61 -9.59
CA ARG A 314 3.86 -18.80 -8.84
C ARG A 314 4.45 -17.43 -8.48
N ILE A 315 5.67 -17.40 -7.96
CA ILE A 315 6.40 -16.15 -7.68
C ILE A 315 6.53 -15.30 -8.96
N ALA A 316 6.84 -15.92 -10.10
CA ALA A 316 6.93 -15.23 -11.39
C ALA A 316 5.60 -14.60 -11.81
N LEU A 317 4.47 -15.30 -11.64
CA LEU A 317 3.14 -14.78 -11.96
C LEU A 317 2.71 -13.66 -11.01
N ASP A 318 2.97 -13.81 -9.71
CA ASP A 318 2.69 -12.78 -8.71
C ASP A 318 3.52 -11.52 -8.98
N PHE A 319 4.83 -11.67 -9.24
CA PHE A 319 5.67 -10.55 -9.63
C PHE A 319 5.17 -9.87 -10.91
N TYR A 320 4.79 -10.66 -11.92
CA TYR A 320 4.30 -10.13 -13.20
C TYR A 320 2.97 -9.38 -13.06
N SER A 321 2.03 -9.84 -12.23
CA SER A 321 0.76 -9.12 -12.00
C SER A 321 1.00 -7.76 -11.33
N GLY A 322 1.97 -7.69 -10.41
CA GLY A 322 2.47 -6.45 -9.84
C GLY A 322 3.04 -5.50 -10.89
N ALA A 323 3.94 -6.01 -11.73
CA ALA A 323 4.58 -5.25 -12.80
C ALA A 323 3.54 -4.65 -13.79
N LEU A 324 2.49 -5.41 -14.12
CA LEU A 324 1.39 -4.89 -14.95
C LEU A 324 0.64 -3.73 -14.30
N MET A 325 0.42 -3.78 -12.99
CA MET A 325 -0.19 -2.65 -12.26
C MET A 325 0.73 -1.43 -12.20
N ALA A 326 2.04 -1.63 -12.17
CA ALA A 326 3.01 -0.53 -12.25
C ALA A 326 2.99 0.13 -13.63
N VAL A 327 2.90 -0.64 -14.71
CA VAL A 327 2.73 -0.10 -16.07
C VAL A 327 1.43 0.71 -16.17
N ASP A 328 0.32 0.21 -15.61
CA ASP A 328 -0.94 0.97 -15.56
C ASP A 328 -0.77 2.30 -14.80
N SER A 329 0.02 2.29 -13.71
CA SER A 329 0.30 3.49 -12.90
C SER A 329 1.22 4.47 -13.61
N ALA A 330 2.27 3.99 -14.29
CA ALA A 330 3.16 4.81 -15.11
C ALA A 330 2.39 5.44 -16.28
N LYS A 331 1.49 4.69 -16.91
CA LYS A 331 0.60 5.20 -17.97
C LYS A 331 -0.29 6.34 -17.49
N ALA A 332 -0.79 6.28 -16.25
CA ALA A 332 -1.57 7.37 -15.65
C ALA A 332 -0.74 8.66 -15.44
N LEU A 333 0.59 8.54 -15.39
CA LEU A 333 1.54 9.67 -15.36
C LEU A 333 1.97 10.13 -16.77
N GLY A 334 1.40 9.56 -17.83
CA GLY A 334 1.75 9.87 -19.22
C GLY A 334 2.94 9.09 -19.76
N LEU A 335 3.45 8.08 -19.03
CA LEU A 335 4.56 7.23 -19.47
C LEU A 335 4.02 6.01 -20.22
N SER A 336 4.26 5.95 -21.53
CA SER A 336 3.94 4.77 -22.35
C SER A 336 5.02 3.71 -22.19
N THR A 337 4.63 2.42 -22.22
CA THR A 337 5.56 1.30 -22.06
C THR A 337 5.19 0.16 -22.99
N ASN A 338 6.15 -0.31 -23.78
CA ASN A 338 6.10 -1.57 -24.51
C ASN A 338 6.71 -2.67 -23.65
N LEU A 339 5.89 -3.64 -23.23
CA LEU A 339 6.32 -4.74 -22.37
C LEU A 339 6.53 -6.02 -23.18
N TYR A 340 7.77 -6.48 -23.28
CA TYR A 340 8.16 -7.69 -24.01
C TYR A 340 8.36 -8.85 -23.03
N ILE A 341 7.55 -9.90 -23.13
CA ILE A 341 7.52 -10.98 -22.14
C ILE A 341 8.24 -12.22 -22.66
N TYR A 342 9.20 -12.72 -21.87
CA TYR A 342 10.01 -13.88 -22.22
C TYR A 342 9.94 -14.94 -21.11
N ASP A 343 9.54 -16.15 -21.46
CA ASP A 343 9.51 -17.29 -20.54
C ASP A 343 10.88 -17.97 -20.47
N THR A 344 11.64 -17.69 -19.41
CA THR A 344 12.95 -18.34 -19.19
C THR A 344 12.82 -19.81 -18.81
N GLN A 345 11.60 -20.25 -18.49
CA GLN A 345 11.24 -21.58 -18.00
C GLN A 345 11.98 -21.96 -16.71
N TYR A 346 11.49 -23.02 -16.07
CA TYR A 346 12.16 -23.66 -14.94
C TYR A 346 12.54 -25.09 -15.32
N VAL A 347 13.75 -25.50 -14.96
CA VAL A 347 14.21 -26.89 -15.10
C VAL A 347 14.43 -27.48 -13.71
N ARG A 348 13.91 -28.70 -13.50
CA ARG A 348 14.06 -29.41 -12.22
C ARG A 348 15.52 -29.85 -12.04
N GLY A 349 16.22 -29.23 -11.10
CA GLY A 349 17.62 -29.50 -10.75
C GLY A 349 18.01 -28.78 -9.46
N GLN A 350 19.25 -28.97 -8.97
CA GLN A 350 19.73 -28.36 -7.71
C GLN A 350 19.61 -26.83 -7.70
N ASP A 351 19.85 -26.18 -8.84
CA ASP A 351 19.88 -24.71 -8.92
C ASP A 351 18.62 -24.09 -9.54
N ALA A 352 17.65 -24.88 -10.01
CA ALA A 352 16.43 -24.40 -10.69
C ALA A 352 16.65 -23.57 -11.98
N VAL A 353 17.91 -23.45 -12.43
CA VAL A 353 18.39 -22.58 -13.51
C VAL A 353 18.19 -23.20 -14.90
N ASN A 354 17.95 -22.35 -15.91
CA ASN A 354 17.81 -22.77 -17.31
C ASN A 354 18.56 -21.82 -18.25
N THR A 355 19.89 -21.80 -18.14
CA THR A 355 20.76 -20.96 -18.97
C THR A 355 20.65 -21.27 -20.46
N SER A 356 20.33 -22.52 -20.83
CA SER A 356 20.11 -22.90 -22.23
C SER A 356 18.91 -22.17 -22.84
N MET A 357 17.78 -22.12 -22.14
CA MET A 357 16.60 -21.37 -22.61
C MET A 357 16.86 -19.86 -22.62
N VAL A 358 17.56 -19.33 -21.62
CA VAL A 358 17.98 -17.92 -21.62
C VAL A 358 18.83 -17.60 -22.85
N ASN A 359 19.81 -18.44 -23.18
CA ASN A 359 20.63 -18.26 -24.37
C ASN A 359 19.81 -18.38 -25.67
N GLU A 360 18.88 -19.33 -25.74
CA GLU A 360 17.96 -19.45 -26.88
C GLU A 360 17.15 -18.16 -27.11
N ILE A 361 16.59 -17.58 -26.03
CA ILE A 361 15.86 -16.30 -26.10
C ILE A 361 16.77 -15.18 -26.62
N LEU A 362 17.96 -15.04 -26.03
CA LEU A 362 18.90 -13.96 -26.35
C LEU A 362 19.52 -14.08 -27.75
N ASP A 363 19.60 -15.30 -28.29
CA ASP A 363 20.11 -15.56 -29.64
C ASP A 363 18.98 -15.45 -30.70
N ARG A 364 17.72 -15.71 -30.31
CA ARG A 364 16.54 -15.65 -31.20
C ARG A 364 16.02 -14.22 -31.40
N ASP A 365 15.88 -13.46 -30.32
CA ASP A 365 15.20 -12.16 -30.31
C ASP A 365 16.21 -11.00 -30.24
N ASP A 366 15.87 -9.86 -30.84
CA ASP A 366 16.72 -8.66 -30.78
C ASP A 366 16.38 -7.78 -29.59
N PHE A 367 17.33 -7.63 -28.68
CA PHE A 367 17.24 -6.78 -27.49
C PHE A 367 17.78 -5.36 -27.72
N SER A 368 18.31 -5.02 -28.91
CA SER A 368 19.05 -3.77 -29.13
C SER A 368 18.24 -2.48 -28.85
N ASP A 369 16.92 -2.55 -28.97
CA ASP A 369 16.02 -1.41 -28.74
C ASP A 369 15.40 -1.40 -27.32
N MET A 370 15.83 -2.30 -26.42
CA MET A 370 15.33 -2.34 -25.05
C MET A 370 16.03 -1.29 -24.17
N ASP A 371 15.25 -0.51 -23.45
CA ASP A 371 15.76 0.44 -22.45
C ASP A 371 16.23 -0.27 -21.19
N VAL A 372 15.58 -1.39 -20.84
CA VAL A 372 15.90 -2.18 -19.65
C VAL A 372 15.36 -3.61 -19.75
N VAL A 373 16.06 -4.53 -19.09
CA VAL A 373 15.57 -5.88 -18.80
C VAL A 373 15.26 -6.00 -17.31
N ILE A 374 14.05 -6.43 -16.95
CA ILE A 374 13.67 -6.81 -15.59
C ILE A 374 13.64 -8.33 -15.48
N GLY A 375 14.38 -8.86 -14.51
CA GLY A 375 14.65 -10.30 -14.38
C GLY A 375 15.92 -10.72 -15.11
N PRO A 376 16.23 -12.03 -15.14
CA PRO A 376 15.51 -13.17 -14.54
C PRO A 376 15.44 -13.20 -13.01
N LEU A 377 14.66 -14.12 -12.44
CA LEU A 377 14.53 -14.26 -10.97
C LEU A 377 15.75 -14.94 -10.31
N LEU A 378 16.45 -15.82 -11.04
CA LEU A 378 17.51 -16.70 -10.52
C LEU A 378 18.90 -16.18 -10.86
N GLY A 379 19.82 -16.24 -9.90
CA GLY A 379 21.15 -15.62 -10.01
C GLY A 379 21.98 -16.00 -11.24
N GLN A 380 22.13 -17.30 -11.55
CA GLN A 380 22.91 -17.71 -12.73
C GLN A 380 22.27 -17.22 -14.05
N ASN A 381 20.93 -17.25 -14.16
CA ASN A 381 20.22 -16.71 -15.32
C ASN A 381 20.44 -15.20 -15.45
N VAL A 382 20.43 -14.46 -14.32
CA VAL A 382 20.74 -13.02 -14.27
C VAL A 382 22.15 -12.74 -14.78
N THR A 383 23.14 -13.48 -14.30
CA THR A 383 24.52 -13.33 -14.75
C THR A 383 24.66 -13.59 -16.26
N GLU A 384 23.97 -14.60 -16.80
CA GLU A 384 24.02 -14.91 -18.24
C GLU A 384 23.40 -13.80 -19.10
N VAL A 385 22.21 -13.32 -18.74
CA VAL A 385 21.54 -12.20 -19.43
C VAL A 385 22.43 -10.95 -19.39
N SER A 386 22.97 -10.63 -18.21
CA SER A 386 23.86 -9.48 -18.05
C SER A 386 25.13 -9.61 -18.89
N ASN A 387 25.78 -10.77 -18.93
CA ASN A 387 26.98 -11.00 -19.74
C ASN A 387 26.73 -10.78 -21.24
N LYS A 388 25.59 -11.25 -21.76
CA LYS A 388 25.23 -11.10 -23.18
C LYS A 388 24.86 -9.66 -23.54
N LEU A 389 24.14 -8.97 -22.66
CA LEU A 389 23.63 -7.62 -22.92
C LEU A 389 24.62 -6.50 -22.54
N LYS A 390 25.66 -6.79 -21.74
CA LYS A 390 26.65 -5.80 -21.27
C LYS A 390 27.29 -5.00 -22.41
N ARG A 391 27.62 -5.66 -23.54
CA ARG A 391 28.23 -4.98 -24.70
C ARG A 391 27.28 -4.01 -25.41
N LYS A 392 25.96 -4.21 -25.28
CA LYS A 392 24.94 -3.31 -25.80
C LYS A 392 24.60 -2.17 -24.82
N GLY A 393 25.18 -2.19 -23.61
CA GLY A 393 24.88 -1.20 -22.57
C GLY A 393 23.49 -1.35 -21.93
N ILE A 394 22.72 -2.40 -22.27
CA ILE A 394 21.34 -2.54 -21.78
C ILE A 394 21.36 -2.96 -20.31
N PRO A 395 20.73 -2.19 -19.41
CA PRO A 395 20.67 -2.51 -17.99
C PRO A 395 19.79 -3.74 -17.73
N VAL A 396 20.22 -4.55 -16.76
CA VAL A 396 19.52 -5.74 -16.28
C VAL A 396 19.21 -5.54 -14.79
N VAL A 397 17.95 -5.51 -14.43
CA VAL A 397 17.48 -5.29 -13.05
C VAL A 397 17.07 -6.63 -12.45
N SER A 398 17.86 -7.12 -11.48
CA SER A 398 17.55 -8.36 -10.77
C SER A 398 16.55 -8.09 -9.63
N PRO A 399 15.38 -8.74 -9.63
CA PRO A 399 14.29 -8.39 -8.72
C PRO A 399 14.42 -8.99 -7.31
N LEU A 400 14.94 -10.22 -7.20
CA LEU A 400 14.85 -11.03 -5.98
C LEU A 400 16.18 -11.64 -5.51
N THR A 401 17.20 -11.73 -6.38
CA THR A 401 18.41 -12.48 -6.05
C THR A 401 19.28 -11.70 -5.04
N PRO A 402 19.62 -12.27 -3.87
CA PRO A 402 20.34 -11.58 -2.81
C PRO A 402 21.85 -11.47 -3.07
N ARG A 403 22.43 -12.37 -3.87
CA ARG A 403 23.86 -12.41 -4.18
C ARG A 403 24.05 -12.70 -5.66
N LEU A 404 24.75 -11.80 -6.34
CA LEU A 404 25.03 -11.89 -7.76
C LEU A 404 26.50 -11.69 -8.02
N GLU A 405 26.99 -12.34 -9.07
CA GLU A 405 28.27 -11.95 -9.67
C GLU A 405 28.05 -10.63 -10.43
N MET A 406 28.49 -9.53 -9.84
CA MET A 406 28.19 -8.20 -10.35
C MET A 406 28.84 -7.93 -11.72
N LYS A 407 28.11 -7.21 -12.57
CA LYS A 407 28.50 -6.78 -13.92
C LYS A 407 28.06 -5.34 -14.13
N SER A 408 28.73 -4.61 -15.02
CA SER A 408 28.53 -3.15 -15.20
C SER A 408 27.11 -2.73 -15.54
N ASN A 409 26.35 -3.58 -16.22
CA ASN A 409 24.96 -3.34 -16.58
C ASN A 409 23.97 -3.98 -15.61
N LEU A 410 24.42 -4.60 -14.51
CA LEU A 410 23.56 -5.29 -13.56
C LEU A 410 23.17 -4.38 -12.40
N PHE A 411 21.88 -4.31 -12.13
CA PHE A 411 21.25 -3.61 -11.02
C PHE A 411 20.63 -4.63 -10.07
N GLN A 412 21.28 -4.89 -8.94
CA GLN A 412 20.73 -5.71 -7.88
C GLN A 412 19.76 -4.87 -7.05
N SER A 413 18.46 -5.01 -7.29
CA SER A 413 17.44 -4.18 -6.63
C SER A 413 17.17 -4.55 -5.18
N ARG A 414 17.59 -5.74 -4.73
CA ARG A 414 17.48 -6.20 -3.33
C ARG A 414 18.84 -6.01 -2.64
N PRO A 415 18.93 -5.33 -1.49
CA PRO A 415 20.13 -5.34 -0.67
C PRO A 415 20.56 -6.78 -0.33
N ASN A 416 21.85 -7.06 -0.26
CA ASN A 416 22.31 -8.37 0.18
C ASN A 416 22.25 -8.49 1.72
N ASP A 417 22.35 -9.72 2.24
CA ASP A 417 22.15 -9.95 3.68
C ASP A 417 23.26 -9.33 4.54
N ASN A 418 24.47 -9.15 3.99
CA ASN A 418 25.54 -8.45 4.71
C ASN A 418 25.22 -6.96 4.82
N MET A 419 24.71 -6.35 3.76
CA MET A 419 24.28 -4.94 3.81
C MET A 419 23.17 -4.70 4.84
N LEU A 420 22.21 -5.63 4.96
CA LEU A 420 21.20 -5.56 6.01
C LEU A 420 21.83 -5.56 7.41
N ARG A 421 22.79 -6.48 7.64
CA ARG A 421 23.53 -6.58 8.90
C ARG A 421 24.35 -5.33 9.17
N ASP A 422 25.07 -4.84 8.18
CA ASP A 422 25.96 -3.68 8.27
C ASP A 422 25.14 -2.42 8.59
N HIS A 423 24.00 -2.23 7.92
CA HIS A 423 23.09 -1.13 8.20
C HIS A 423 22.54 -1.19 9.65
N MET A 424 22.19 -2.38 10.14
CA MET A 424 21.79 -2.54 11.54
C MET A 424 22.95 -2.29 12.51
N LEU A 425 24.17 -2.71 12.18
CA LEU A 425 25.37 -2.45 13.00
C LEU A 425 25.71 -0.96 13.05
N ASP A 426 25.57 -0.23 11.95
CA ASP A 426 25.78 1.22 11.91
C ASP A 426 24.74 1.95 12.77
N TYR A 427 23.47 1.54 12.68
CA TYR A 427 22.43 2.03 13.58
C TYR A 427 22.76 1.70 15.05
N ILE A 428 23.25 0.50 15.34
CA ILE A 428 23.65 0.11 16.68
C ILE A 428 24.82 0.97 17.18
N ASP A 429 25.83 1.25 16.36
CA ASP A 429 26.99 2.07 16.71
C ASP A 429 26.63 3.54 16.99
N VAL A 430 25.70 4.11 16.23
CA VAL A 430 25.32 5.52 16.41
C VAL A 430 24.33 5.67 17.55
N SER A 431 23.27 4.86 17.56
CA SER A 431 22.14 5.01 18.49
C SER A 431 22.33 4.30 19.83
N GLY A 432 23.30 3.39 19.93
CA GLY A 432 23.57 2.58 21.12
C GLY A 432 24.57 3.17 22.13
N ARG A 433 25.19 4.32 21.86
CA ARG A 433 26.35 4.84 22.62
C ARG A 433 26.11 5.08 24.11
N ASP A 434 24.90 5.45 24.49
CA ASP A 434 24.48 5.72 25.87
C ASP A 434 23.73 4.53 26.50
N LYS A 435 23.63 3.41 25.78
CA LYS A 435 22.86 2.23 26.18
C LYS A 435 23.75 1.19 26.87
N ASN A 436 23.13 0.30 27.64
CA ASN A 436 23.79 -0.89 28.17
C ASN A 436 23.67 -2.03 27.16
N ILE A 437 24.74 -2.28 26.40
CA ILE A 437 24.77 -3.30 25.36
C ILE A 437 25.01 -4.68 25.96
N ILE A 438 24.12 -5.62 25.65
CA ILE A 438 24.19 -7.03 26.05
C ILE A 438 24.14 -7.88 24.78
N VAL A 439 25.14 -8.74 24.58
CA VAL A 439 25.26 -9.57 23.38
C VAL A 439 25.05 -11.04 23.74
N ILE A 440 24.09 -11.67 23.07
CA ILE A 440 23.81 -13.11 23.13
C ILE A 440 24.01 -13.65 21.72
N ALA A 441 25.01 -14.50 21.52
CA ALA A 441 25.29 -15.09 20.21
C ALA A 441 25.62 -16.58 20.33
N ASP A 442 24.99 -17.41 19.50
CA ASP A 442 25.30 -18.84 19.44
C ASP A 442 26.63 -19.13 18.72
N ALA A 443 27.03 -20.40 18.64
CA ALA A 443 28.31 -20.79 18.04
C ALA A 443 28.43 -20.44 16.54
N LYS A 444 27.31 -20.25 15.82
CA LYS A 444 27.32 -19.89 14.39
C LYS A 444 27.48 -18.39 14.17
N ASN A 445 27.24 -17.57 15.18
CA ASN A 445 27.21 -16.11 15.08
C ASN A 445 28.40 -15.44 15.81
N GLN A 446 29.50 -16.16 16.05
CA GLN A 446 30.69 -15.62 16.73
C GLN A 446 31.36 -14.49 15.95
N GLU A 447 31.32 -14.54 14.61
CA GLU A 447 31.85 -13.45 13.78
C GLU A 447 31.11 -12.12 14.05
N ILE A 448 29.78 -12.15 14.05
CA ILE A 448 28.96 -10.96 14.31
C ILE A 448 29.13 -10.49 15.77
N LYS A 449 29.20 -11.42 16.73
CA LYS A 449 29.56 -11.08 18.12
C LYS A 449 30.85 -10.28 18.19
N ASN A 450 31.91 -10.71 17.49
CA ASN A 450 33.19 -10.01 17.48
C ASN A 450 33.10 -8.63 16.82
N ARG A 451 32.31 -8.49 15.75
CA ARG A 451 32.04 -7.18 15.13
C ARG A 451 31.36 -6.23 16.11
N ILE A 452 30.36 -6.69 16.86
CA ILE A 452 29.70 -5.89 17.90
C ILE A 452 30.68 -5.53 19.03
N LEU A 453 31.54 -6.46 19.47
CA LEU A 453 32.55 -6.19 20.51
C LEU A 453 33.62 -5.20 20.06
N ASN A 454 33.94 -5.14 18.77
CA ASN A 454 34.84 -4.12 18.23
C ASN A 454 34.22 -2.72 18.28
N LEU A 455 32.90 -2.61 18.07
CA LEU A 455 32.14 -1.37 18.23
C LEU A 455 31.97 -1.00 19.71
N TYR A 456 31.70 -2.01 20.55
CA TYR A 456 31.42 -1.88 21.98
C TYR A 456 32.30 -2.82 22.82
N PRO A 457 33.56 -2.45 23.11
CA PRO A 457 34.47 -3.29 23.91
C PRO A 457 33.95 -3.59 25.32
N ASP A 458 33.12 -2.71 25.88
CA ASP A 458 32.50 -2.85 27.19
C ASP A 458 31.16 -3.59 27.18
N ALA A 459 30.73 -4.13 26.02
CA ALA A 459 29.46 -4.85 25.94
C ALA A 459 29.48 -6.11 26.82
N LYS A 460 28.35 -6.36 27.48
CA LYS A 460 28.19 -7.50 28.38
C LYS A 460 27.84 -8.74 27.58
N ILE A 461 28.70 -9.76 27.66
CA ILE A 461 28.51 -11.02 26.93
C ILE A 461 27.69 -12.00 27.77
N LEU A 462 26.78 -12.70 27.11
CA LEU A 462 26.05 -13.83 27.68
C LEU A 462 26.11 -14.99 26.68
N ASP A 463 27.02 -15.92 26.92
CA ASP A 463 27.24 -17.08 26.06
C ASP A 463 26.22 -18.18 26.36
N PRO A 464 25.45 -18.62 25.35
CA PRO A 464 24.49 -19.69 25.53
C PRO A 464 25.15 -21.05 25.75
N GLN A 465 24.54 -21.87 26.60
CA GLN A 465 24.97 -23.25 26.81
C GLN A 465 24.30 -24.17 25.80
N SER A 466 25.05 -25.13 25.27
CA SER A 466 24.50 -26.18 24.40
C SER A 466 23.84 -27.27 25.23
N GLY A 467 22.67 -27.73 24.80
CA GLY A 467 21.98 -28.90 25.36
C GLY A 467 21.40 -29.80 24.27
N ASP A 468 20.73 -30.89 24.68
CA ASP A 468 20.17 -31.89 23.76
C ASP A 468 19.06 -31.34 22.85
N SER A 469 18.41 -30.25 23.28
CA SER A 469 17.29 -29.62 22.57
C SER A 469 17.62 -28.23 22.03
N GLY A 470 18.91 -27.91 21.83
CA GLY A 470 19.35 -26.60 21.33
C GLY A 470 20.09 -25.77 22.38
N TYR A 471 20.16 -24.46 22.17
CA TYR A 471 20.87 -23.55 23.04
C TYR A 471 19.96 -22.98 24.14
N TYR A 472 20.50 -22.77 25.33
CA TYR A 472 19.75 -22.19 26.44
C TYR A 472 20.56 -21.25 27.32
N LEU A 473 19.85 -20.35 28.00
CA LEU A 473 20.40 -19.41 28.98
C LEU A 473 19.87 -19.73 30.38
N ASN A 474 20.69 -19.49 31.39
CA ASN A 474 20.18 -19.42 32.75
C ASN A 474 19.41 -18.10 32.93
N PRO A 475 18.13 -18.12 33.37
CA PRO A 475 17.31 -16.92 33.52
C PRO A 475 17.94 -15.80 34.38
N GLU A 476 18.76 -16.17 35.37
CA GLU A 476 19.44 -15.22 36.26
C GLU A 476 20.58 -14.47 35.56
N ASP A 477 21.11 -15.00 34.46
CA ASP A 477 22.26 -14.42 33.79
C ASP A 477 21.89 -13.17 33.00
N ILE A 478 20.68 -13.11 32.44
CA ILE A 478 20.16 -11.89 31.79
C ILE A 478 20.01 -10.79 32.85
N LEU A 479 19.33 -11.09 33.96
CA LEU A 479 19.05 -10.12 35.02
C LEU A 479 20.33 -9.47 35.58
N LYS A 480 21.38 -10.25 35.82
CA LYS A 480 22.67 -9.75 36.34
C LYS A 480 23.37 -8.76 35.40
N ARG A 481 23.02 -8.74 34.12
CA ARG A 481 23.65 -7.89 33.10
C ARG A 481 22.84 -6.64 32.80
N LEU A 482 21.59 -6.56 33.26
CA LEU A 482 20.75 -5.38 33.10
C LEU A 482 21.24 -4.21 33.98
N ASP A 483 21.13 -3.02 33.41
CA ASP A 483 21.29 -1.73 34.06
C ASP A 483 19.89 -1.20 34.44
N LYS A 484 19.76 -0.60 35.63
CA LYS A 484 18.47 -0.10 36.14
C LYS A 484 18.11 1.28 35.60
N GLU A 485 19.11 2.08 35.26
CA GLU A 485 18.91 3.49 34.88
C GLU A 485 18.99 3.66 33.37
N ARG A 486 19.97 2.98 32.75
CA ARG A 486 20.15 2.98 31.29
C ARG A 486 19.23 1.98 30.62
N GLU A 487 18.85 2.30 29.40
CA GLU A 487 18.16 1.35 28.54
C GLU A 487 19.11 0.22 28.12
N ASN A 488 18.58 -0.99 28.12
CA ASN A 488 19.31 -2.23 27.88
C ASN A 488 19.01 -2.72 26.48
N TRP A 489 20.02 -2.75 25.63
CA TRP A 489 19.91 -3.31 24.29
C TRP A 489 20.41 -4.74 24.30
N VAL A 490 19.48 -5.67 24.14
CA VAL A 490 19.77 -7.11 24.06
C VAL A 490 19.88 -7.46 22.59
N ILE A 491 21.11 -7.64 22.11
CA ILE A 491 21.42 -8.05 20.75
C ILE A 491 21.47 -9.58 20.71
N LEU A 492 20.48 -10.19 20.06
CA LEU A 492 20.28 -11.62 20.00
C LEU A 492 20.61 -12.16 18.61
N GLU A 493 21.77 -12.78 18.48
CA GLU A 493 22.30 -13.33 17.24
C GLU A 493 22.21 -14.86 17.24
N THR A 494 21.07 -15.36 16.75
CA THR A 494 20.82 -16.78 16.63
C THR A 494 19.68 -17.06 15.65
N ASN A 495 19.64 -18.29 15.11
CA ASN A 495 18.50 -18.86 14.41
C ASN A 495 18.02 -20.16 15.09
N ASP A 496 18.29 -20.30 16.39
CA ASP A 496 17.87 -21.42 17.24
C ASP A 496 16.57 -21.07 17.97
N ILE A 497 15.47 -21.73 17.60
CA ILE A 497 14.12 -21.47 18.16
C ILE A 497 14.10 -21.54 19.70
N PRO A 498 14.68 -22.58 20.35
CA PRO A 498 14.75 -22.67 21.81
C PRO A 498 15.42 -21.45 22.46
N LEU A 499 16.58 -21.02 21.95
CA LEU A 499 17.29 -19.85 22.46
C LEU A 499 16.51 -18.56 22.28
N ILE A 500 15.86 -18.37 21.13
CA ILE A 500 15.02 -17.20 20.90
C ILE A 500 13.85 -17.20 21.88
N SER A 501 13.10 -18.29 21.96
CA SER A 501 11.92 -18.40 22.79
C SER A 501 12.23 -18.17 24.27
N ASN A 502 13.31 -18.78 24.80
CA ASN A 502 13.68 -18.60 26.21
C ASN A 502 14.17 -17.18 26.53
N THR A 503 14.93 -16.54 25.62
CA THR A 503 15.48 -15.20 25.80
C THR A 503 14.38 -14.16 25.75
N VAL A 504 13.54 -14.23 24.71
CA VAL A 504 12.39 -13.34 24.49
C VAL A 504 11.40 -13.44 25.66
N THR A 505 11.04 -14.67 26.06
CA THR A 505 10.11 -14.89 27.18
C THR A 505 10.70 -14.30 28.46
N LYS A 506 11.95 -14.61 28.80
CA LYS A 506 12.55 -14.12 30.05
C LYS A 506 12.73 -12.60 30.04
N ALA A 507 13.29 -12.02 28.99
CA ALA A 507 13.49 -10.58 28.88
C ALA A 507 12.15 -9.83 29.01
N SER A 508 11.08 -10.35 28.42
CA SER A 508 9.75 -9.73 28.49
C SER A 508 9.17 -9.66 29.90
N THR A 509 9.56 -10.56 30.81
CA THR A 509 9.13 -10.49 32.21
C THR A 509 9.85 -9.40 33.01
N LEU A 510 10.97 -8.90 32.49
CA LEU A 510 11.84 -7.94 33.17
C LEU A 510 11.58 -6.49 32.72
N VAL A 511 10.76 -6.28 31.68
CA VAL A 511 10.42 -4.94 31.14
C VAL A 511 9.66 -4.05 32.13
N ALA A 512 9.07 -4.65 33.18
CA ALA A 512 8.38 -3.89 34.22
C ALA A 512 9.35 -3.06 35.09
N ASP A 513 10.56 -3.57 35.29
CA ASP A 513 11.57 -2.98 36.18
C ASP A 513 12.77 -2.40 35.43
N HIS A 514 12.95 -2.77 34.16
CA HIS A 514 14.09 -2.36 33.33
C HIS A 514 13.60 -1.95 31.94
N LYS A 515 14.19 -0.90 31.36
CA LYS A 515 13.97 -0.57 29.95
C LYS A 515 14.79 -1.54 29.10
N ILE A 516 14.13 -2.41 28.33
CA ILE A 516 14.78 -3.43 27.51
C ILE A 516 14.27 -3.32 26.08
N SER A 517 15.20 -3.24 25.13
CA SER A 517 14.93 -3.39 23.70
C SER A 517 15.67 -4.59 23.15
N LEU A 518 14.95 -5.47 22.48
CA LEU A 518 15.53 -6.63 21.79
C LEU A 518 15.88 -6.23 20.36
N MET A 519 16.98 -6.75 19.84
CA MET A 519 17.35 -6.54 18.45
C MET A 519 18.17 -7.67 17.88
N THR A 520 18.22 -7.76 16.56
CA THR A 520 19.10 -8.67 15.83
C THR A 520 19.59 -8.00 14.55
N THR A 521 20.82 -8.30 14.14
CA THR A 521 21.36 -7.88 12.83
C THR A 521 20.80 -8.72 11.69
N SER A 522 20.12 -9.83 11.98
CA SER A 522 19.49 -10.66 10.97
C SER A 522 18.32 -11.45 11.55
N LYS A 523 17.11 -11.03 11.20
CA LYS A 523 15.89 -11.81 11.47
C LYS A 523 15.85 -13.01 10.53
N GLY A 524 16.36 -14.14 11.00
CA GLY A 524 16.21 -15.42 10.30
C GLY A 524 14.82 -16.03 10.51
N ASP A 525 14.48 -17.06 9.73
CA ASP A 525 13.16 -17.72 9.73
C ASP A 525 12.74 -18.26 11.10
N ALA A 526 13.70 -18.53 12.00
CA ALA A 526 13.38 -19.01 13.34
C ALA A 526 12.52 -18.02 14.12
N TYR A 527 12.68 -16.71 13.91
CA TYR A 527 11.88 -15.68 14.59
C TYR A 527 10.40 -15.70 14.19
N ASP A 528 10.05 -16.31 13.05
CA ASP A 528 8.69 -16.46 12.57
C ASP A 528 8.04 -17.79 13.01
N SER A 529 8.73 -18.59 13.84
CA SER A 529 8.18 -19.83 14.40
C SER A 529 6.96 -19.56 15.28
N GLU A 530 5.99 -20.46 15.24
CA GLU A 530 4.82 -20.45 16.13
C GLU A 530 5.19 -20.51 17.62
N ASP A 531 6.39 -21.02 17.94
CA ASP A 531 6.95 -21.08 19.30
C ASP A 531 7.42 -19.73 19.84
N ILE A 532 7.44 -18.69 19.00
CA ILE A 532 7.88 -17.34 19.37
C ILE A 532 6.70 -16.38 19.25
N SER A 533 6.32 -15.81 20.38
CA SER A 533 5.17 -14.93 20.46
C SER A 533 5.49 -13.53 19.92
N ASN A 534 4.84 -13.14 18.81
CA ASN A 534 4.90 -11.77 18.27
C ASN A 534 4.51 -10.71 19.31
N MET A 535 3.57 -11.01 20.22
CA MET A 535 3.21 -10.12 21.32
C MET A 535 4.38 -9.88 22.28
N THR A 536 5.24 -10.89 22.45
CA THR A 536 6.41 -10.80 23.32
C THR A 536 7.55 -10.05 22.63
N LEU A 537 7.74 -10.27 21.33
CA LEU A 537 8.64 -9.48 20.49
C LEU A 537 8.25 -7.99 20.49
N MET A 538 6.96 -7.69 20.32
CA MET A 538 6.40 -6.33 20.42
C MET A 538 6.65 -5.70 21.79
N ARG A 539 6.43 -6.41 22.90
CA ARG A 539 6.71 -5.89 24.25
C ARG A 539 8.18 -5.53 24.47
N LEU A 540 9.09 -6.21 23.76
CA LEU A 540 10.52 -5.93 23.77
C LEU A 540 10.93 -4.92 22.70
N GLY A 541 9.99 -4.34 21.95
CA GLY A 541 10.26 -3.45 20.84
C GLY A 541 11.25 -4.06 19.85
N PHE A 542 11.11 -5.35 19.53
CA PHE A 542 12.09 -6.12 18.77
C PHE A 542 12.43 -5.45 17.43
N GLN A 543 13.70 -5.08 17.25
CA GLN A 543 14.20 -4.35 16.08
C GLN A 543 15.05 -5.24 15.17
N PHE A 544 14.88 -5.14 13.86
CA PHE A 544 15.62 -5.93 12.88
C PHE A 544 15.69 -5.24 11.50
N PRO A 545 16.74 -5.48 10.69
CA PRO A 545 16.80 -4.96 9.34
C PRO A 545 15.89 -5.75 8.38
N SER A 546 15.34 -5.06 7.39
CA SER A 546 14.46 -5.66 6.37
C SER A 546 14.67 -5.01 4.99
N ILE A 547 14.39 -5.76 3.94
CA ILE A 547 14.38 -5.27 2.54
C ILE A 547 13.05 -4.57 2.19
N ASP A 548 12.01 -4.83 2.97
CA ASP A 548 10.66 -4.33 2.75
C ASP A 548 9.96 -4.07 4.09
N LYS A 549 8.98 -3.17 4.10
CA LYS A 549 8.29 -2.73 5.31
C LYS A 549 7.27 -3.74 5.85
N GLN A 550 6.72 -4.62 5.00
CA GLN A 550 5.61 -5.55 5.33
C GLN A 550 4.56 -4.88 6.23
N GLY A 551 3.90 -3.86 5.67
CA GLY A 551 3.12 -2.89 6.42
C GLY A 551 1.64 -3.23 6.60
N ASN A 552 0.95 -2.42 7.40
CA ASN A 552 -0.49 -2.46 7.52
C ASN A 552 -1.16 -1.95 6.23
N LEU A 553 -2.40 -2.36 5.95
CA LEU A 553 -3.18 -1.84 4.82
C LEU A 553 -3.65 -0.39 5.08
N ASP A 554 -2.73 0.55 5.15
CA ASP A 554 -3.01 1.98 5.24
C ASP A 554 -2.70 2.72 3.93
N GLY A 555 -3.27 3.91 3.79
CA GLY A 555 -3.07 4.83 2.66
C GLY A 555 -2.97 4.16 1.28
N ALA A 556 -1.80 4.32 0.65
CA ALA A 556 -1.51 3.83 -0.70
C ALA A 556 -1.54 2.29 -0.83
N LEU A 557 -1.10 1.54 0.19
CA LEU A 557 -1.09 0.08 0.16
C LEU A 557 -2.52 -0.48 0.24
N SER A 558 -3.40 0.15 1.00
CA SER A 558 -4.83 -0.20 1.05
C SER A 558 -5.50 -0.04 -0.32
N ASN A 559 -5.25 1.09 -0.99
CA ASN A 559 -5.78 1.36 -2.33
C ASN A 559 -5.23 0.38 -3.38
N PHE A 560 -3.92 0.12 -3.35
CA PHE A 560 -3.31 -0.88 -4.22
C PHE A 560 -3.93 -2.26 -3.99
N ALA A 561 -4.06 -2.70 -2.73
CA ALA A 561 -4.65 -3.99 -2.40
C ALA A 561 -6.11 -4.11 -2.84
N ALA A 562 -6.91 -3.05 -2.71
CA ALA A 562 -8.28 -3.01 -3.19
C ALA A 562 -8.36 -3.15 -4.73
N ASN A 563 -7.53 -2.39 -5.45
CA ASN A 563 -7.46 -2.43 -6.91
C ASN A 563 -6.93 -3.77 -7.42
N TYR A 564 -5.89 -4.31 -6.76
CA TYR A 564 -5.33 -5.62 -7.06
C TYR A 564 -6.39 -6.71 -6.86
N ARG A 565 -7.13 -6.68 -5.73
CA ARG A 565 -8.22 -7.63 -5.47
C ARG A 565 -9.36 -7.51 -6.47
N LYS A 566 -9.69 -6.29 -6.91
CA LYS A 566 -10.68 -6.06 -7.96
C LYS A 566 -10.24 -6.66 -9.30
N LYS A 567 -8.95 -6.55 -9.65
CA LYS A 567 -8.39 -7.03 -10.92
C LYS A 567 -8.13 -8.55 -10.94
N TYR A 568 -7.61 -9.10 -9.84
CA TYR A 568 -7.11 -10.49 -9.77
C TYR A 568 -7.90 -11.41 -8.83
N GLY A 569 -8.89 -10.88 -8.10
CA GLY A 569 -9.76 -11.67 -7.21
C GLY A 569 -9.13 -12.11 -5.90
N VAL A 570 -7.86 -11.81 -5.67
CA VAL A 570 -7.08 -12.17 -4.47
C VAL A 570 -6.33 -10.94 -3.93
N ALA A 571 -5.96 -10.94 -2.65
CA ALA A 571 -5.08 -9.90 -2.13
C ALA A 571 -3.67 -10.03 -2.73
N PRO A 572 -2.93 -8.92 -2.92
CA PRO A 572 -1.54 -9.00 -3.33
C PRO A 572 -0.71 -9.66 -2.23
N ASN A 573 0.32 -10.39 -2.63
CA ASN A 573 1.38 -10.85 -1.73
C ASN A 573 2.65 -10.02 -1.96
N ASN A 574 3.68 -10.27 -1.16
CA ASN A 574 4.94 -9.49 -1.20
C ASN A 574 5.62 -9.57 -2.58
N TYR A 575 5.45 -10.65 -3.35
CA TYR A 575 6.01 -10.75 -4.70
C TYR A 575 5.27 -9.86 -5.70
N ALA A 576 3.94 -9.76 -5.59
CA ALA A 576 3.15 -8.81 -6.38
C ALA A 576 3.46 -7.36 -6.02
N ILE A 577 3.62 -7.05 -4.73
CA ILE A 577 4.03 -5.70 -4.30
C ILE A 577 5.45 -5.40 -4.80
N ARG A 578 6.38 -6.36 -4.70
CA ARG A 578 7.74 -6.22 -5.24
C ARG A 578 7.76 -5.98 -6.74
N GLY A 579 6.93 -6.69 -7.50
CA GLY A 579 6.76 -6.48 -8.94
C GLY A 579 6.24 -5.09 -9.25
N PHE A 580 5.27 -4.60 -8.48
CA PHE A 580 4.76 -3.24 -8.61
C PHE A 580 5.83 -2.19 -8.31
N ASP A 581 6.41 -2.21 -7.11
CA ASP A 581 7.36 -1.20 -6.63
C ASP A 581 8.59 -1.13 -7.54
N LEU A 582 9.18 -2.27 -7.90
CA LEU A 582 10.40 -2.31 -8.71
C LEU A 582 10.16 -1.85 -10.15
N THR A 583 9.07 -2.30 -10.78
CA THR A 583 8.76 -1.89 -12.16
C THR A 583 8.42 -0.41 -12.20
N LEU A 584 7.66 0.11 -11.23
CA LEU A 584 7.35 1.53 -11.16
C LEU A 584 8.62 2.36 -10.94
N ASP A 585 9.49 1.95 -10.02
CA ASP A 585 10.77 2.62 -9.80
C ASP A 585 11.63 2.66 -11.06
N THR A 586 11.74 1.53 -11.76
CA THR A 586 12.53 1.43 -12.99
C THR A 586 11.98 2.39 -14.06
N LEU A 587 10.66 2.44 -14.25
CA LEU A 587 10.03 3.32 -15.24
C LEU A 587 10.18 4.80 -14.89
N LEU A 588 10.00 5.17 -13.62
CA LEU A 588 10.18 6.54 -13.16
C LEU A 588 11.64 6.98 -13.28
N ARG A 589 12.59 6.10 -12.96
CA ARG A 589 14.03 6.38 -13.15
C ARG A 589 14.38 6.63 -14.61
N LEU A 590 13.90 5.78 -15.53
CA LEU A 590 14.05 5.95 -16.98
C LEU A 590 13.35 7.20 -17.55
N ALA A 591 12.38 7.76 -16.83
CA ALA A 591 11.67 8.98 -17.23
C ALA A 591 12.23 10.25 -16.57
N SER A 592 12.94 10.11 -15.45
CA SER A 592 13.52 11.21 -14.67
C SER A 592 14.97 11.57 -15.05
N ALA A 593 15.62 10.74 -15.86
CA ALA A 593 17.00 10.91 -16.28
C ALA A 593 17.20 10.39 -17.72
N GLU A 594 18.39 10.61 -18.28
CA GLU A 594 18.76 10.14 -19.63
C GLU A 594 18.65 8.62 -19.77
N ASP A 595 19.11 7.88 -18.77
CA ASP A 595 19.01 6.43 -18.69
C ASP A 595 19.02 5.96 -17.22
N LEU A 596 18.93 4.64 -17.02
CA LEU A 596 18.94 4.06 -15.68
C LEU A 596 20.30 4.27 -14.95
N TYR A 597 21.41 4.37 -15.69
CA TYR A 597 22.73 4.61 -15.11
C TYR A 597 22.86 6.02 -14.56
N ALA A 598 22.42 7.02 -15.32
CA ALA A 598 22.37 8.41 -14.91
C ALA A 598 21.47 8.59 -13.68
N SER A 599 20.27 7.96 -13.70
CA SER A 599 19.35 8.00 -12.56
C SER A 599 19.98 7.35 -11.31
N ALA A 600 20.65 6.21 -11.45
CA ALA A 600 21.28 5.54 -10.31
C ALA A 600 22.47 6.33 -9.74
N ASN A 601 23.28 6.95 -10.59
CA ASN A 601 24.43 7.76 -10.16
C ASN A 601 24.01 9.06 -9.44
N SER A 602 22.73 9.44 -9.50
CA SER A 602 22.23 10.59 -8.73
C SER A 602 22.18 10.34 -7.22
N GLY A 603 22.24 9.06 -6.77
CA GLY A 603 22.16 8.68 -5.36
C GLY A 603 20.77 8.88 -4.73
N VAL A 604 19.75 9.12 -5.56
CA VAL A 604 18.38 9.39 -5.09
C VAL A 604 17.74 8.13 -4.52
N GLU A 605 17.28 8.25 -3.27
CA GLU A 605 16.44 7.27 -2.60
C GLU A 605 14.96 7.49 -2.94
N THR A 606 14.26 6.41 -3.24
CA THR A 606 12.83 6.39 -3.60
C THR A 606 12.07 5.40 -2.74
N HIS A 607 10.86 5.75 -2.30
CA HIS A 607 10.01 4.90 -1.45
C HIS A 607 8.67 4.61 -2.16
N TYR A 608 8.19 3.37 -2.08
CA TYR A 608 6.93 2.94 -2.70
C TYR A 608 6.00 2.28 -1.68
N LEU A 609 5.31 1.19 -2.03
CA LEU A 609 4.34 0.56 -1.13
C LEU A 609 5.03 -0.15 0.04
N GLU A 610 6.02 -0.99 -0.26
CA GLU A 610 6.78 -1.71 0.77
C GLU A 610 8.28 -1.65 0.55
N ASN A 611 8.75 -1.25 -0.63
CA ASN A 611 10.16 -1.28 -1.00
C ASN A 611 10.74 0.14 -1.16
N LYS A 612 12.03 0.26 -0.85
CA LYS A 612 12.85 1.46 -1.12
C LYS A 612 13.97 1.12 -2.08
N PHE A 613 14.40 2.11 -2.87
CA PHE A 613 15.51 1.96 -3.80
C PHE A 613 16.46 3.14 -3.71
N ASN A 614 17.72 2.86 -3.46
CA ASN A 614 18.83 3.79 -3.52
C ASN A 614 20.00 3.06 -4.16
N TYR A 615 20.24 3.27 -5.45
CA TYR A 615 21.27 2.53 -6.18
C TYR A 615 22.65 3.17 -5.98
N MET A 616 23.64 2.34 -5.71
CA MET A 616 25.04 2.74 -5.64
C MET A 616 25.89 1.82 -6.51
N LYS A 617 26.86 2.42 -7.19
CA LYS A 617 27.82 1.67 -8.00
C LYS A 617 28.76 0.88 -7.10
N ALA A 618 28.91 -0.42 -7.35
CA ALA A 618 29.81 -1.27 -6.57
C ALA A 618 31.29 -1.01 -6.91
N ALA A 619 32.19 -1.35 -5.98
CA ALA A 619 33.63 -1.20 -6.17
C ALA A 619 34.19 -2.06 -7.32
N GLN A 620 33.60 -3.24 -7.57
CA GLN A 620 34.06 -4.19 -8.59
C GLN A 620 33.36 -4.01 -9.94
N ASP A 621 32.02 -3.90 -9.96
CA ASP A 621 31.21 -3.51 -11.13
C ASP A 621 29.72 -3.41 -10.76
N GLY A 622 28.90 -2.81 -11.61
CA GLY A 622 27.43 -2.82 -11.48
C GLY A 622 26.87 -1.96 -10.35
N PHE A 623 25.59 -2.13 -10.04
CA PHE A 623 24.83 -1.31 -9.09
C PHE A 623 24.07 -2.18 -8.10
N TYR A 624 24.10 -1.82 -6.82
CA TYR A 624 23.27 -2.46 -5.79
C TYR A 624 22.37 -1.44 -5.11
N ASN A 625 21.19 -1.88 -4.72
CA ASN A 625 20.33 -1.11 -3.85
C ASN A 625 20.87 -1.13 -2.42
N LYS A 626 21.15 0.05 -1.85
CA LYS A 626 21.60 0.24 -0.47
C LYS A 626 20.47 0.62 0.50
N ALA A 627 19.26 0.86 0.03
CA ALA A 627 18.15 1.23 0.89
C ALA A 627 17.70 0.03 1.75
N VAL A 628 17.73 0.20 3.06
CA VAL A 628 17.40 -0.83 4.05
C VAL A 628 16.44 -0.23 5.07
N TYR A 629 15.42 -0.99 5.45
CA TYR A 629 14.58 -0.64 6.59
C TYR A 629 15.20 -1.18 7.87
N ILE A 630 15.07 -0.44 8.97
CA ILE A 630 15.11 -1.01 10.32
C ILE A 630 13.68 -1.01 10.82
N LEU A 631 13.13 -2.18 11.08
CA LEU A 631 11.75 -2.35 11.51
C LEU A 631 11.67 -2.73 12.98
N LYS A 632 10.55 -2.39 13.61
CA LYS A 632 10.18 -2.87 14.94
C LYS A 632 8.71 -3.29 14.97
N TYR A 633 8.35 -4.20 15.87
CA TYR A 633 6.96 -4.47 16.18
C TYR A 633 6.35 -3.32 17.00
N GLY A 634 5.48 -2.54 16.38
CA GLY A 634 4.69 -1.47 16.99
C GLY A 634 3.37 -1.96 17.62
N PRO A 635 2.50 -1.04 18.08
CA PRO A 635 1.19 -1.36 18.61
C PRO A 635 0.38 -2.23 17.64
N ASP A 636 -0.45 -3.13 18.18
CA ASP A 636 -1.28 -4.06 17.40
C ASP A 636 -0.50 -4.99 16.44
N LEU A 637 0.80 -5.23 16.71
CA LEU A 637 1.71 -6.04 15.91
C LEU A 637 2.02 -5.49 14.51
N ILE A 638 1.76 -4.19 14.30
CA ILE A 638 2.09 -3.52 13.05
C ILE A 638 3.60 -3.29 12.99
N LEU A 639 4.24 -3.60 11.86
CA LEU A 639 5.64 -3.26 11.66
C LEU A 639 5.78 -1.76 11.40
N GLU A 640 6.60 -1.11 12.22
CA GLU A 640 6.94 0.30 12.12
C GLU A 640 8.41 0.44 11.71
N GLU A 641 8.69 1.42 10.85
CA GLU A 641 10.07 1.80 10.58
C GLU A 641 10.65 2.57 11.78
N VAL A 642 11.86 2.20 12.18
CA VAL A 642 12.64 2.88 13.20
C VAL A 642 13.30 4.10 12.57
N GLU A 643 13.19 5.25 13.22
CA GLU A 643 13.87 6.47 12.77
C GLU A 643 15.39 6.28 12.89
N VAL A 644 16.09 6.37 11.76
CA VAL A 644 17.54 6.19 11.67
C VAL A 644 18.23 7.55 11.61
N PRO A 645 19.19 7.87 12.51
CA PRO A 645 19.90 9.15 12.48
C PRO A 645 20.68 9.36 11.18
N THR A 646 20.75 10.61 10.68
CA THR A 646 21.47 10.96 9.44
C THR A 646 22.95 10.52 9.44
N GLN A 647 23.58 10.48 10.62
CA GLN A 647 24.98 10.02 10.77
C GLN A 647 25.18 8.55 10.40
N VAL A 648 24.15 7.72 10.54
CA VAL A 648 24.14 6.32 10.07
C VAL A 648 24.11 6.30 8.55
N ILE A 649 23.28 7.17 7.95
CA ILE A 649 23.14 7.30 6.49
C ILE A 649 24.51 7.68 5.88
N ASP A 650 25.19 8.69 6.43
CA ASP A 650 26.50 9.13 5.94
C ASP A 650 27.59 8.05 6.06
N LYS A 651 27.56 7.25 7.14
CA LYS A 651 28.52 6.14 7.35
C LYS A 651 28.40 5.08 6.27
N THR A 652 27.18 4.70 5.91
CA THR A 652 26.93 3.73 4.83
C THR A 652 27.48 4.20 3.48
N GLU A 653 27.62 5.51 3.26
CA GLU A 653 28.24 6.08 2.05
C GLU A 653 29.77 6.01 2.07
N THR A 654 30.38 6.01 3.26
CA THR A 654 31.84 6.06 3.43
C THR A 654 32.51 4.69 3.64
N ASP A 655 31.85 3.74 4.30
CA ASP A 655 32.45 2.46 4.69
C ASP A 655 32.23 1.31 3.69
N THR A 656 31.36 1.49 2.69
CA THR A 656 31.11 0.51 1.61
C THR A 656 32.27 0.32 0.61
N PHE A 657 33.42 0.96 0.87
CA PHE A 657 34.66 0.84 0.09
C PHE A 657 35.68 -0.15 0.65
N LYS A 658 35.36 -0.88 1.73
CA LYS A 658 36.24 -1.89 2.32
C LYS A 658 35.49 -3.20 2.55
N ASP A 659 35.47 -4.05 1.52
CA ASP A 659 35.78 -5.48 1.62
C ASP A 659 35.88 -6.11 0.23
#